data_AF-A0A7C1C369-F1
#
_entry.id   AF-A0A7C1C369-F1
#
_cell.length_a   1.000
_cell.length_b   1.000
_cell.length_c   1.000
_cell.angle_alpha   90.00
_cell.angle_beta   90.00
_cell.angle_gamma   90.00
#
_symmetry.space_group_name_H-M   'P 1'
#
loop_
_entity.id
_entity.type
_entity.pdbx_description
1 polymer ?
#
loop_
_entity_poly.entity_id
_entity_poly.type
_entity_poly.pdbx_seq_one_letter_code
_entity_poly.pdbx_strand_id
1 'polypeptide(L)'
;MSELLNTYPVFESNQVLTSTQLNKLVNYLDRQNRLTRAKLIGMGVVCGLEISCDTSENELTISKGTGITSEGYLINLGECKTVKYRPYSLPPGTIYEPFVNSSNVQDIKLYELLTEKADDGPDVKTLDNEVFLTDKVVLLFIESFDKDLKSCLGKSCDELGKERILTIRKLLISKDDLKTVWNRTNTGKLDAMFPEKYDLPVVNMPRTLFDPSKPHTSDYTEFSLLYAKTILNVFDDLFDALNETYAVYRPLFLESYNGQNPFEENPVADKISTIRNFLENTDTTFTPYLGVQYIYDLFLDLILAYNEFRLTAFDLMSECSPDMTRFPKHLMLGEALGGSLSLCEQSEYRHYFVQPPVYNLQKQLVQKTIALHNRIVLMLESFDLERINGLTEGEEGMGFPIRITPGLEKRSTLSRRSVPWYYDVNLLSSYDNLGRLKDYWDFDASRTCPLEADGLVLTYDDQLDDQSTAKDKLSTPLFYDIQDYSFFRIEGYINTGFSLALSRINDLKKQFNLPFDTVALQLDPDAGTLELDYNCGFEDIQEEYKMARANLCGIVYDLRVIYKFIKENSGVIFNDDEKGDIEEILKRVKDLIELLVTLCAAMKDCVQDFDFVRFRLIYKEVLEYILDFFLVDMELMKKVEIGEEDQEQQISLINGGFQRVFPLIFKIVDLLFYNKFLRIYYAFKQREYYLRKETAVFSTFINRHPGIDHQAGVRKGGTFIMLYKDGEDDTVFADFNLPYLCCGSENCVPMCDDGSFNFDLPPFARPDYAVTTIDNSVEVDVLRNDYQMLGGEFEIDSVDTSETTGGVSQGSETGPLTYIPKEGFIGFDYFNYTLTNVKTGKSDIAKVTILVKKPGEEDKGCYNVQILQCWGEVPVRETLAKRGVEIGPGDNIFRLLLNDLQATGGFTDEEISGGVLEDGDRRRQLLTCIGLPVNDNTSYKQMGEMIRQYQKDNCGGGKPEPACYSIPILKCWGINNVI
;
A
#
# COMPACT_ATOMS: atom_id res chain seq x y z
N MET A 1 68.96 21.19 -20.09
CA MET A 1 69.03 20.28 -18.92
C MET A 1 70.07 20.79 -17.93
N SER A 2 69.66 21.31 -16.76
CA SER A 2 70.60 21.84 -15.76
C SER A 2 70.96 20.79 -14.71
N GLU A 3 72.16 20.19 -14.80
CA GLU A 3 72.71 19.39 -13.70
C GLU A 3 72.69 20.22 -12.39
N LEU A 4 72.16 19.67 -11.29
CA LEU A 4 72.21 20.35 -10.00
C LEU A 4 73.66 20.75 -9.67
N LEU A 5 73.85 22.01 -9.30
CA LEU A 5 75.15 22.46 -8.81
C LEU A 5 75.39 21.81 -7.45
N ASN A 6 76.11 20.69 -7.43
CA ASN A 6 76.37 19.91 -6.21
C ASN A 6 77.62 20.37 -5.45
N THR A 7 78.28 21.44 -5.90
CA THR A 7 79.50 21.98 -5.28
C THR A 7 79.47 23.50 -5.27
N TYR A 8 79.96 24.10 -4.19
CA TYR A 8 80.20 25.53 -4.05
C TYR A 8 81.64 25.78 -3.58
N PRO A 9 82.25 26.93 -3.90
CA PRO A 9 83.61 27.24 -3.48
C PRO A 9 83.68 27.54 -1.97
N VAL A 10 84.76 27.09 -1.31
CA VAL A 10 85.16 27.48 0.05
C VAL A 10 86.44 28.30 -0.07
N PHE A 11 86.46 29.47 0.59
CA PHE A 11 87.57 30.43 0.45
C PHE A 11 88.54 30.33 1.63
N GLU A 12 89.84 30.43 1.34
CA GLU A 12 90.90 30.49 2.36
C GLU A 12 91.40 31.92 2.59
N SER A 13 92.03 32.15 3.74
CA SER A 13 92.61 33.47 4.05
C SER A 13 93.69 33.86 3.03
N ASN A 14 93.69 35.12 2.60
CA ASN A 14 94.62 35.69 1.60
C ASN A 14 94.50 35.11 0.17
N GLN A 15 93.42 34.38 -0.14
CA GLN A 15 93.16 33.87 -1.50
C GLN A 15 92.71 34.98 -2.47
N VAL A 16 93.22 34.95 -3.70
CA VAL A 16 92.72 35.78 -4.82
C VAL A 16 91.46 35.13 -5.41
N LEU A 17 90.33 35.85 -5.43
CA LEU A 17 89.05 35.36 -5.94
C LEU A 17 88.90 35.61 -7.45
N THR A 18 88.59 34.56 -8.20
CA THR A 18 88.31 34.66 -9.64
C THR A 18 86.83 34.92 -9.92
N SER A 19 86.52 35.55 -11.06
CA SER A 19 85.13 35.74 -11.52
C SER A 19 84.38 34.41 -11.65
N THR A 20 85.06 33.34 -12.09
CA THR A 20 84.49 31.99 -12.15
C THR A 20 84.04 31.49 -10.78
N GLN A 21 84.84 31.69 -9.73
CA GLN A 21 84.49 31.26 -8.37
C GLN A 21 83.32 32.05 -7.80
N LEU A 22 83.32 33.38 -7.96
CA LEU A 22 82.23 34.24 -7.48
C LEU A 22 80.91 33.95 -8.22
N ASN A 23 80.95 33.85 -9.55
CA ASN A 23 79.77 33.50 -10.35
C ASN A 23 79.25 32.10 -10.00
N LYS A 24 80.14 31.13 -9.73
CA LYS A 24 79.72 29.79 -9.27
C LYS A 24 78.99 29.85 -7.92
N LEU A 25 79.48 30.65 -6.98
CA LEU A 25 78.82 30.85 -5.69
C LEU A 25 77.44 31.51 -5.85
N VAL A 26 77.36 32.60 -6.62
CA VAL A 26 76.10 33.32 -6.88
C VAL A 26 75.09 32.39 -7.56
N ASN A 27 75.51 31.67 -8.61
CA ASN A 27 74.64 30.72 -9.31
C ASN A 27 74.16 29.59 -8.39
N TYR A 28 75.03 29.09 -7.49
CA TYR A 28 74.62 28.08 -6.50
C TYR A 28 73.56 28.64 -5.56
N LEU A 29 73.81 29.79 -4.91
CA LEU A 29 72.88 30.39 -3.94
C LEU A 29 71.55 30.82 -4.57
N ASP A 30 71.59 31.47 -5.73
CA ASP A 30 70.39 31.85 -6.48
C ASP A 30 69.55 30.64 -6.85
N ARG A 31 70.20 29.58 -7.36
CA ARG A 31 69.50 28.35 -7.73
C ARG A 31 68.90 27.63 -6.52
N GLN A 32 69.59 27.58 -5.39
CA GLN A 32 69.02 27.01 -4.16
C GLN A 32 67.76 27.77 -3.72
N ASN A 33 67.81 29.11 -3.70
CA ASN A 33 66.63 29.93 -3.38
C ASN A 33 65.46 29.70 -4.33
N ARG A 34 65.74 29.62 -5.63
CA ARG A 34 64.74 29.35 -6.67
C ARG A 34 64.13 27.95 -6.51
N LEU A 35 64.95 26.93 -6.28
CA LEU A 35 64.50 25.57 -6.01
C LEU A 35 63.62 25.50 -4.75
N THR A 36 63.99 26.19 -3.67
CA THR A 36 63.16 26.27 -2.47
C THR A 36 61.77 26.82 -2.78
N ARG A 37 61.65 27.89 -3.58
CA ARG A 37 60.33 28.42 -3.99
C ARG A 37 59.53 27.41 -4.80
N ALA A 38 60.10 26.94 -5.92
CA ALA A 38 59.37 26.07 -6.84
C ALA A 38 59.02 24.69 -6.24
N LYS A 39 59.91 24.11 -5.41
CA LYS A 39 59.78 22.73 -4.91
C LYS A 39 59.17 22.63 -3.51
N LEU A 40 59.30 23.66 -2.66
CA LEU A 40 58.79 23.63 -1.28
C LEU A 40 57.67 24.62 -1.00
N ILE A 41 57.51 25.70 -1.79
CA ILE A 41 56.39 26.64 -1.64
C ILE A 41 55.31 26.35 -2.68
N GLY A 42 55.67 26.29 -3.97
CA GLY A 42 54.76 26.06 -5.09
C GLY A 42 55.10 26.89 -6.32
N MET A 43 54.29 26.73 -7.36
CA MET A 43 54.41 27.44 -8.64
C MET A 43 53.04 27.82 -9.18
N GLY A 44 53.01 28.77 -10.12
CA GLY A 44 51.79 29.38 -10.64
C GLY A 44 51.47 30.74 -10.00
N VAL A 45 50.28 31.27 -10.29
CA VAL A 45 49.76 32.54 -9.78
C VAL A 45 49.26 32.34 -8.35
N VAL A 46 49.96 32.92 -7.37
CA VAL A 46 49.67 32.82 -5.93
C VAL A 46 48.42 33.61 -5.56
N CYS A 47 48.31 34.85 -6.05
CA CYS A 47 47.16 35.72 -5.82
C CYS A 47 47.13 36.87 -6.84
N GLY A 48 45.94 37.38 -7.16
CA GLY A 48 45.77 38.49 -8.09
C GLY A 48 46.20 38.13 -9.52
N LEU A 49 46.82 39.08 -10.24
CA LEU A 49 47.16 38.91 -11.66
C LEU A 49 45.93 38.52 -12.49
N GLU A 50 44.78 39.06 -12.13
CA GLU A 50 43.50 38.89 -12.81
C GLU A 50 43.48 39.80 -14.04
N ILE A 51 42.91 39.32 -15.14
CA ILE A 51 42.75 40.08 -16.37
C ILE A 51 41.35 40.68 -16.37
N SER A 52 41.23 41.98 -16.64
CA SER A 52 39.97 42.60 -17.00
C SER A 52 40.17 43.48 -18.22
N CYS A 53 39.37 43.25 -19.26
CA CYS A 53 39.38 44.08 -20.46
C CYS A 53 38.12 44.95 -20.48
N ASP A 54 38.32 46.26 -20.51
CA ASP A 54 37.27 47.23 -20.77
C ASP A 54 37.37 47.63 -22.25
N THR A 55 36.47 47.06 -23.07
CA THR A 55 36.48 47.32 -24.50
C THR A 55 35.92 48.70 -24.87
N SER A 56 35.23 49.37 -23.94
CA SER A 56 34.77 50.74 -24.16
C SER A 56 35.90 51.76 -24.04
N GLU A 57 36.85 51.48 -23.15
CA GLU A 57 38.05 52.31 -22.92
C GLU A 57 39.30 51.79 -23.67
N ASN A 58 39.17 50.69 -24.44
CA ASN A 58 40.28 50.00 -25.10
C ASN A 58 41.44 49.69 -24.12
N GLU A 59 41.08 49.29 -22.90
CA GLU A 59 42.01 49.09 -21.78
C GLU A 59 42.02 47.62 -21.36
N LEU A 60 43.20 47.03 -21.24
CA LEU A 60 43.42 45.74 -20.59
C LEU A 60 44.17 45.98 -19.28
N THR A 61 43.54 45.61 -18.18
CA THR A 61 44.07 45.73 -16.82
C THR A 61 44.53 44.37 -16.32
N ILE A 62 45.74 44.33 -15.75
CA ILE A 62 46.25 43.21 -14.95
C ILE A 62 46.23 43.66 -13.49
N SER A 63 45.47 42.97 -12.65
CA SER A 63 45.36 43.32 -11.23
C SER A 63 46.68 43.08 -10.49
N LYS A 64 46.87 43.80 -9.38
CA LYS A 64 48.01 43.60 -8.49
C LYS A 64 48.06 42.15 -8.02
N GLY A 65 49.22 41.51 -8.11
CA GLY A 65 49.35 40.11 -7.72
C GLY A 65 50.76 39.56 -7.74
N THR A 66 50.89 38.30 -7.36
CA THR A 66 52.15 37.58 -7.24
C THR A 66 52.04 36.20 -7.87
N GLY A 67 53.11 35.74 -8.51
CA GLY A 67 53.23 34.39 -9.06
C GLY A 67 54.67 33.87 -9.03
N ILE A 68 54.83 32.56 -9.17
CA ILE A 68 56.13 31.88 -9.14
C ILE A 68 56.24 30.99 -10.38
N THR A 69 57.29 31.15 -11.19
CA THR A 69 57.51 30.32 -12.37
C THR A 69 58.02 28.92 -12.00
N SER A 70 58.05 27.96 -12.93
CA SER A 70 58.53 26.60 -12.64
C SER A 70 60.04 26.53 -12.34
N GLU A 71 60.85 27.49 -12.79
CA GLU A 71 62.24 27.66 -12.32
C GLU A 71 62.36 28.46 -11.01
N GLY A 72 61.25 28.86 -10.38
CA GLY A 72 61.26 29.53 -9.08
C GLY A 72 61.52 31.04 -9.11
N TYR A 73 61.36 31.69 -10.27
CA TYR A 73 61.40 33.15 -10.32
C TYR A 73 60.11 33.73 -9.73
N LEU A 74 60.28 34.75 -8.89
CA LEU A 74 59.16 35.49 -8.30
C LEU A 74 58.73 36.61 -9.24
N ILE A 75 57.47 36.60 -9.64
CA ILE A 75 56.81 37.68 -10.37
C ILE A 75 55.93 38.43 -9.37
N ASN A 76 56.21 39.71 -9.16
CA ASN A 76 55.38 40.60 -8.36
C ASN A 76 55.03 41.81 -9.23
N LEU A 77 53.75 42.02 -9.47
CA LEU A 77 53.25 43.08 -10.32
C LEU A 77 52.25 43.93 -9.53
N GLY A 78 52.42 45.25 -9.58
CA GLY A 78 51.36 46.19 -9.20
C GLY A 78 50.20 46.16 -10.20
N GLU A 79 49.14 46.89 -9.91
CA GLU A 79 48.08 47.07 -10.91
C GLU A 79 48.64 47.73 -12.17
N CYS A 80 48.36 47.14 -13.33
CA CYS A 80 48.95 47.53 -14.60
C CYS A 80 47.85 47.67 -15.66
N LYS A 81 47.56 48.91 -16.03
CA LYS A 81 46.65 49.27 -17.13
C LYS A 81 47.43 49.41 -18.43
N THR A 82 46.98 48.73 -19.48
CA THR A 82 47.61 48.73 -20.80
C THR A 82 46.58 49.11 -21.86
N VAL A 83 46.98 49.98 -22.79
CA VAL A 83 46.09 50.57 -23.83
C VAL A 83 46.68 50.44 -25.24
N LYS A 84 47.95 50.03 -25.33
CA LYS A 84 48.70 49.89 -26.58
C LYS A 84 49.39 48.53 -26.62
N TYR A 85 49.78 48.07 -27.81
CA TYR A 85 50.60 46.89 -28.00
C TYR A 85 51.57 47.06 -29.18
N ARG A 86 52.64 46.25 -29.22
CA ARG A 86 53.58 46.20 -30.36
C ARG A 86 54.12 44.79 -30.57
N PRO A 87 54.57 44.40 -31.78
CA PRO A 87 55.30 43.15 -31.98
C PRO A 87 56.52 43.07 -31.06
N TYR A 88 56.77 41.89 -30.49
CA TYR A 88 57.88 41.64 -29.58
C TYR A 88 58.81 40.56 -30.14
N SER A 89 60.11 40.84 -30.09
CA SER A 89 61.17 39.90 -30.42
C SER A 89 62.20 39.88 -29.30
N LEU A 90 62.76 38.69 -29.04
CA LEU A 90 63.81 38.51 -28.04
C LEU A 90 65.02 39.40 -28.40
N PRO A 91 65.62 40.09 -27.40
CA PRO A 91 66.82 40.88 -27.63
C PRO A 91 67.98 40.04 -28.20
N PRO A 92 68.88 40.65 -28.99
CA PRO A 92 70.07 39.95 -29.50
C PRO A 92 70.88 39.31 -28.36
N GLY A 93 71.14 38.00 -28.47
CA GLY A 93 71.88 37.23 -27.46
C GLY A 93 71.02 36.63 -26.34
N THR A 94 69.72 36.90 -26.30
CA THR A 94 68.77 36.24 -25.38
C THR A 94 68.11 35.04 -26.07
N ILE A 95 68.17 33.88 -25.43
CA ILE A 95 67.49 32.66 -25.89
C ILE A 95 66.49 32.24 -24.82
N TYR A 96 65.26 31.97 -25.23
CA TYR A 96 64.26 31.30 -24.42
C TYR A 96 63.70 30.12 -25.21
N GLU A 97 64.11 28.91 -24.84
CA GLU A 97 63.83 27.67 -25.57
C GLU A 97 62.36 27.52 -26.00
N PRO A 98 61.36 27.84 -25.15
CA PRO A 98 59.96 27.72 -25.57
C PRO A 98 59.53 28.65 -26.72
N PHE A 99 60.23 29.78 -26.93
CA PHE A 99 59.90 30.75 -27.99
C PHE A 99 60.71 30.59 -29.27
N VAL A 100 61.70 29.69 -29.30
CA VAL A 100 62.60 29.52 -30.45
C VAL A 100 62.53 28.11 -31.02
N ASN A 101 62.82 27.99 -32.31
CA ASN A 101 62.96 26.70 -32.98
C ASN A 101 64.31 26.02 -32.66
N SER A 102 64.53 24.83 -33.23
CA SER A 102 65.78 24.06 -33.10
C SER A 102 67.04 24.78 -33.58
N SER A 103 66.89 25.86 -34.36
CA SER A 103 67.99 26.73 -34.83
C SER A 103 68.20 27.97 -33.96
N ASN A 104 67.57 28.04 -32.78
CA ASN A 104 67.58 29.18 -31.86
C ASN A 104 67.04 30.50 -32.44
N VAL A 105 66.14 30.41 -33.44
CA VAL A 105 65.46 31.58 -34.01
C VAL A 105 64.03 31.63 -33.47
N GLN A 106 63.60 32.81 -33.02
CA GLN A 106 62.22 33.00 -32.55
C GLN A 106 61.23 32.78 -33.70
N ASP A 107 60.30 31.86 -33.49
CA ASP A 107 59.23 31.51 -34.43
C ASP A 107 57.82 31.64 -33.82
N ILE A 108 57.75 31.94 -32.52
CA ILE A 108 56.51 32.30 -31.81
C ILE A 108 56.22 33.79 -31.98
N LYS A 109 55.01 34.15 -32.43
CA LYS A 109 54.59 35.55 -32.56
C LYS A 109 54.09 36.08 -31.23
N LEU A 110 54.74 37.12 -30.73
CA LEU A 110 54.45 37.74 -29.44
C LEU A 110 54.17 39.22 -29.63
N TYR A 111 53.30 39.78 -28.80
CA TYR A 111 53.01 41.20 -28.78
C TYR A 111 53.16 41.73 -27.35
N GLU A 112 53.99 42.75 -27.14
CA GLU A 112 54.16 43.39 -25.84
C GLU A 112 53.03 44.38 -25.58
N LEU A 113 52.37 44.25 -24.43
CA LEU A 113 51.38 45.19 -23.91
C LEU A 113 52.08 46.41 -23.29
N LEU A 114 51.57 47.59 -23.61
CA LEU A 114 52.16 48.88 -23.29
C LEU A 114 51.17 49.78 -22.55
N THR A 115 51.68 50.54 -21.60
CA THR A 115 50.91 51.58 -20.90
C THR A 115 50.78 52.82 -21.77
N GLU A 116 49.88 53.72 -21.40
CA GLU A 116 49.66 54.99 -22.12
C GLU A 116 50.94 55.84 -22.26
N LYS A 117 51.84 55.73 -21.27
CA LYS A 117 53.12 56.47 -21.22
C LYS A 117 54.19 55.98 -22.20
N ALA A 118 53.95 54.89 -22.93
CA ALA A 118 54.93 54.35 -23.87
C ALA A 118 55.02 55.21 -25.15
N ASP A 119 56.24 55.39 -25.66
CA ASP A 119 56.51 56.17 -26.87
C ASP A 119 55.79 55.60 -28.10
N ASP A 120 55.20 56.50 -28.91
CA ASP A 120 54.53 56.15 -30.15
C ASP A 120 55.55 55.84 -31.26
N GLY A 121 55.96 54.58 -31.31
CA GLY A 121 56.79 54.02 -32.39
C GLY A 121 55.95 53.57 -33.60
N PRO A 122 56.59 53.35 -34.78
CA PRO A 122 55.88 53.00 -36.01
C PRO A 122 55.11 51.66 -35.94
N ASP A 123 55.50 50.76 -35.05
CA ASP A 123 54.88 49.44 -34.87
C ASP A 123 53.92 49.38 -33.65
N VAL A 124 53.68 50.50 -32.98
CA VAL A 124 52.79 50.57 -31.81
C VAL A 124 51.34 50.78 -32.27
N LYS A 125 50.43 49.95 -31.77
CA LYS A 125 48.99 49.96 -32.08
C LYS A 125 48.16 50.12 -30.81
N THR A 126 46.98 50.71 -30.92
CA THR A 126 45.98 50.78 -29.85
C THR A 126 45.29 49.44 -29.64
N LEU A 127 44.77 49.18 -28.43
CA LEU A 127 43.99 47.98 -28.11
C LEU A 127 42.50 48.13 -28.50
N ASP A 128 42.22 48.69 -29.68
CA ASP A 128 40.87 48.97 -30.20
C ASP A 128 40.29 47.84 -31.07
N ASN A 129 41.04 46.76 -31.25
CA ASN A 129 40.64 45.63 -32.08
C ASN A 129 40.26 44.41 -31.21
N GLU A 130 38.99 44.29 -30.86
CA GLU A 130 38.46 43.13 -30.11
C GLU A 130 38.71 41.79 -30.82
N VAL A 131 38.61 41.76 -32.15
CA VAL A 131 38.85 40.54 -32.95
C VAL A 131 40.30 40.06 -32.76
N PHE A 132 41.26 40.98 -32.64
CA PHE A 132 42.66 40.64 -32.37
C PHE A 132 42.86 40.05 -30.97
N LEU A 133 42.05 40.41 -29.98
CA LEU A 133 42.17 39.93 -28.59
C LEU A 133 41.44 38.60 -28.34
N THR A 134 40.47 38.26 -29.19
CA THR A 134 39.61 37.06 -29.03
C THR A 134 40.40 35.75 -29.00
N ASP A 135 41.48 35.65 -29.79
CA ASP A 135 42.36 34.47 -29.85
C ASP A 135 43.61 34.59 -28.98
N LYS A 136 43.70 35.61 -28.11
CA LYS A 136 44.92 35.92 -27.33
C LYS A 136 44.84 35.50 -25.88
N VAL A 137 45.98 35.07 -25.37
CA VAL A 137 46.24 34.77 -23.96
C VAL A 137 47.28 35.76 -23.45
N VAL A 138 47.06 36.29 -22.24
CA VAL A 138 48.00 37.18 -21.57
C VAL A 138 49.05 36.34 -20.85
N LEU A 139 50.32 36.66 -21.10
CA LEU A 139 51.47 35.96 -20.56
C LEU A 139 52.45 36.96 -19.94
N LEU A 140 52.88 36.72 -18.70
CA LEU A 140 54.01 37.41 -18.09
C LEU A 140 55.29 36.64 -18.41
N PHE A 141 56.31 37.31 -18.93
CA PHE A 141 57.60 36.72 -19.26
C PHE A 141 58.74 37.46 -18.54
N ILE A 142 59.62 36.71 -17.87
CA ILE A 142 60.85 37.26 -17.30
C ILE A 142 61.95 37.19 -18.36
N GLU A 143 62.15 38.33 -19.02
CA GLU A 143 63.28 38.55 -19.91
C GLU A 143 64.55 38.73 -19.07
N SER A 144 65.56 37.90 -19.34
CA SER A 144 66.89 38.04 -18.76
C SER A 144 67.84 38.53 -19.84
N PHE A 145 68.45 39.68 -19.63
CA PHE A 145 69.40 40.29 -20.55
C PHE A 145 70.68 40.66 -19.82
N ASP A 146 71.83 40.21 -20.34
CA ASP A 146 73.14 40.57 -19.81
C ASP A 146 73.69 41.77 -20.59
N LYS A 147 73.68 42.93 -19.95
CA LYS A 147 74.22 44.16 -20.51
C LYS A 147 75.70 44.27 -20.16
N ASP A 148 76.55 44.35 -21.17
CA ASP A 148 77.96 44.66 -20.97
C ASP A 148 78.09 46.11 -20.44
N LEU A 149 78.84 46.30 -19.35
CA LEU A 149 79.19 47.62 -18.86
C LEU A 149 80.34 48.13 -19.75
N LYS A 150 80.07 48.98 -20.76
CA LYS A 150 81.13 49.57 -21.60
C LYS A 150 81.47 50.99 -21.16
N SER A 151 82.74 51.21 -20.81
CA SER A 151 83.71 51.72 -21.80
C SER A 151 85.14 51.36 -21.43
N CYS A 152 85.83 50.53 -22.23
CA CYS A 152 87.29 50.53 -22.21
C CYS A 152 87.78 51.80 -22.91
N LEU A 153 88.22 52.79 -22.15
CA LEU A 153 88.97 53.94 -22.65
C LEU A 153 90.45 53.69 -22.40
N GLY A 154 91.18 53.20 -23.41
CA GLY A 154 92.65 53.04 -23.35
C GLY A 154 93.14 51.60 -23.08
N LYS A 155 94.35 51.48 -22.50
CA LYS A 155 95.08 50.20 -22.32
C LYS A 155 94.74 49.40 -21.06
N SER A 156 93.88 49.88 -20.15
CA SER A 156 93.32 49.05 -19.07
C SER A 156 91.80 48.92 -19.24
N CYS A 157 91.32 47.68 -19.18
CA CYS A 157 89.91 47.31 -19.23
C CYS A 157 89.53 46.75 -17.86
N ASP A 158 89.43 47.63 -16.86
CA ASP A 158 89.11 47.22 -15.48
C ASP A 158 87.59 47.00 -15.27
N GLU A 159 86.76 47.33 -16.27
CA GLU A 159 85.29 47.23 -16.24
C GLU A 159 84.75 46.14 -17.19
N LEU A 160 85.25 44.91 -17.12
CA LEU A 160 84.74 43.76 -17.92
C LEU A 160 83.48 43.09 -17.33
N GLY A 161 82.78 43.79 -16.44
CA GLY A 161 81.58 43.28 -15.78
C GLY A 161 80.35 43.26 -16.70
N LYS A 162 79.40 42.39 -16.37
CA LYS A 162 78.06 42.37 -16.98
C LYS A 162 77.02 42.63 -15.92
N GLU A 163 76.01 43.42 -16.26
CA GLU A 163 74.82 43.62 -15.43
C GLU A 163 73.70 42.71 -15.98
N ARG A 164 73.19 41.81 -15.14
CA ARG A 164 72.02 40.98 -15.49
C ARG A 164 70.75 41.73 -15.13
N ILE A 165 70.00 42.12 -16.16
CA ILE A 165 68.73 42.82 -16.03
C ILE A 165 67.60 41.80 -16.19
N LEU A 166 66.71 41.75 -15.21
CA LEU A 166 65.49 40.94 -15.24
C LEU A 166 64.30 41.86 -15.45
N THR A 167 63.60 41.73 -16.58
CA THR A 167 62.46 42.58 -16.94
C THR A 167 61.20 41.72 -17.08
N ILE A 168 60.11 42.12 -16.40
CA ILE A 168 58.80 41.48 -16.55
C ILE A 168 58.10 42.11 -17.77
N ARG A 169 58.07 41.35 -18.87
CA ARG A 169 57.33 41.65 -20.09
C ARG A 169 55.89 41.15 -19.95
N LYS A 170 54.93 41.96 -20.39
CA LYS A 170 53.51 41.58 -20.48
C LYS A 170 53.24 41.33 -21.95
N LEU A 171 52.96 40.09 -22.31
CA LEU A 171 52.90 39.65 -23.69
C LEU A 171 51.50 39.10 -24.00
N LEU A 172 51.08 39.21 -25.25
CA LEU A 172 49.98 38.48 -25.85
C LEU A 172 50.55 37.41 -26.78
N ILE A 173 49.96 36.22 -26.71
CA ILE A 173 50.26 35.07 -27.57
C ILE A 173 48.95 34.49 -28.11
N SER A 174 48.92 33.97 -29.33
CA SER A 174 47.74 33.28 -29.85
C SER A 174 47.58 31.90 -29.23
N LYS A 175 46.35 31.39 -29.15
CA LYS A 175 46.08 30.02 -28.66
C LYS A 175 46.85 28.94 -29.44
N ASP A 176 47.07 29.12 -30.74
CA ASP A 176 47.81 28.15 -31.57
C ASP A 176 49.33 28.20 -31.38
N ASP A 177 49.91 29.41 -31.26
CA ASP A 177 51.34 29.55 -30.93
C ASP A 177 51.61 29.02 -29.51
N LEU A 178 50.67 29.20 -28.59
CA LEU A 178 50.77 28.68 -27.24
C LEU A 178 50.78 27.14 -27.18
N LYS A 179 50.01 26.44 -28.04
CA LYS A 179 50.12 24.98 -28.18
C LYS A 179 51.54 24.55 -28.58
N THR A 180 52.20 25.34 -29.43
CA THR A 180 53.60 25.08 -29.82
C THR A 180 54.56 25.28 -28.64
N VAL A 181 54.33 26.31 -27.82
CA VAL A 181 55.07 26.53 -26.56
C VAL A 181 54.88 25.33 -25.62
N TRP A 182 53.64 24.86 -25.43
CA TRP A 182 53.32 23.69 -24.61
C TRP A 182 54.04 22.42 -25.06
N ASN A 183 54.12 22.16 -26.37
CA ASN A 183 54.83 21.01 -26.92
C ASN A 183 56.36 21.07 -26.73
N ARG A 184 56.93 22.27 -26.58
CA ARG A 184 58.38 22.47 -26.33
C ARG A 184 58.74 22.39 -24.86
N THR A 185 57.78 22.73 -23.99
CA THR A 185 57.87 22.52 -22.56
C THR A 185 57.36 21.13 -22.20
N ASN A 186 57.65 20.60 -21.00
CA ASN A 186 57.05 19.34 -20.57
C ASN A 186 55.55 19.58 -20.23
N THR A 187 54.71 19.68 -21.28
CA THR A 187 53.27 20.04 -21.38
C THR A 187 52.84 21.47 -21.07
N GLY A 188 53.60 22.25 -20.29
CA GLY A 188 53.28 23.65 -19.98
C GLY A 188 51.96 23.90 -19.21
N LYS A 189 51.08 22.91 -19.05
CA LYS A 189 49.91 22.92 -18.17
C LYS A 189 50.35 22.59 -16.73
N LEU A 190 49.69 23.17 -15.73
CA LEU A 190 49.91 22.78 -14.33
C LEU A 190 49.42 21.37 -14.01
N ASP A 191 48.41 20.89 -14.73
CA ASP A 191 47.76 19.58 -14.51
C ASP A 191 48.19 18.49 -15.51
N ALA A 192 49.41 18.57 -16.02
CA ALA A 192 49.98 17.73 -17.09
C ALA A 192 49.66 16.23 -17.08
N MET A 193 49.43 15.63 -15.91
CA MET A 193 49.20 14.19 -15.80
C MET A 193 47.73 13.79 -16.02
N PHE A 194 46.77 14.67 -15.75
CA PHE A 194 45.33 14.39 -15.87
C PHE A 194 44.57 15.56 -16.53
N PRO A 195 44.95 16.00 -17.74
CA PRO A 195 44.30 17.13 -18.39
C PRO A 195 42.82 16.87 -18.71
N GLU A 196 42.42 15.62 -18.92
CA GLU A 196 41.03 15.20 -19.22
C GLU A 196 40.10 15.19 -17.99
N LYS A 197 40.59 15.56 -16.79
CA LYS A 197 39.75 15.59 -15.57
C LYS A 197 38.56 16.55 -15.66
N TYR A 198 38.64 17.55 -16.54
CA TYR A 198 37.58 18.53 -16.78
C TYR A 198 36.50 17.99 -17.72
N ASP A 199 36.78 16.89 -18.43
CA ASP A 199 35.87 16.27 -19.40
C ASP A 199 34.93 15.25 -18.75
N LEU A 200 35.17 14.87 -17.48
CA LEU A 200 34.34 13.91 -16.75
C LEU A 200 32.88 14.41 -16.62
N PRO A 201 31.89 13.65 -17.11
CA PRO A 201 30.51 14.12 -17.23
C PRO A 201 29.80 14.27 -15.88
N VAL A 202 28.67 14.99 -15.89
CA VAL A 202 27.75 15.03 -14.74
C VAL A 202 26.59 14.09 -15.00
N VAL A 203 26.52 13.01 -14.22
CA VAL A 203 25.45 12.01 -14.29
C VAL A 203 24.41 12.28 -13.21
N ASN A 204 23.12 12.30 -13.58
CA ASN A 204 22.00 12.53 -12.68
C ASN A 204 20.93 11.45 -12.87
N MET A 205 20.36 10.95 -11.77
CA MET A 205 19.27 9.99 -11.81
C MET A 205 17.90 10.68 -11.91
N PRO A 206 17.08 10.40 -12.93
CA PRO A 206 15.68 10.82 -12.96
C PRO A 206 14.88 10.17 -11.84
N ARG A 207 13.86 10.86 -11.34
CA ARG A 207 12.91 10.29 -10.38
C ARG A 207 11.88 9.42 -11.09
N THR A 208 11.56 8.28 -10.50
CA THR A 208 10.40 7.46 -10.87
C THR A 208 9.11 8.13 -10.36
N LEU A 209 8.24 8.58 -11.27
CA LEU A 209 7.02 9.32 -10.92
C LEU A 209 5.77 8.45 -11.14
N PHE A 210 4.96 8.29 -10.09
CA PHE A 210 3.71 7.53 -10.13
C PHE A 210 2.51 8.45 -10.33
N ASP A 211 1.86 8.32 -11.49
CA ASP A 211 0.52 8.85 -11.77
C ASP A 211 -0.59 7.88 -11.31
N PRO A 212 -1.47 8.26 -10.36
CA PRO A 212 -2.56 7.41 -9.84
C PRO A 212 -3.54 6.87 -10.89
N SER A 213 -3.58 7.49 -12.09
CA SER A 213 -4.49 7.10 -13.17
C SER A 213 -3.90 6.08 -14.16
N LYS A 214 -2.65 5.64 -13.95
CA LYS A 214 -1.90 4.81 -14.89
C LYS A 214 -1.74 3.36 -14.41
N PRO A 215 -1.55 2.39 -15.32
CA PRO A 215 -1.44 0.98 -14.97
C PRO A 215 -0.34 0.63 -13.97
N HIS A 216 0.77 1.39 -13.93
CA HIS A 216 1.89 1.15 -13.02
C HIS A 216 1.56 1.37 -11.52
N THR A 217 0.33 1.74 -11.17
CA THR A 217 -0.17 1.85 -9.79
C THR A 217 -1.13 0.73 -9.41
N SER A 218 -1.43 -0.16 -10.35
CA SER A 218 -2.37 -1.27 -10.21
C SER A 218 -1.83 -2.60 -10.76
N ASP A 219 -0.77 -2.55 -11.56
CA ASP A 219 -0.16 -3.70 -12.23
C ASP A 219 1.35 -3.75 -11.92
N TYR A 220 1.82 -4.93 -11.52
CA TYR A 220 3.19 -5.15 -11.09
C TYR A 220 4.20 -5.05 -12.24
N THR A 221 3.84 -5.53 -13.42
CA THR A 221 4.73 -5.50 -14.59
C THR A 221 4.94 -4.05 -15.03
N GLU A 222 3.87 -3.26 -15.11
CA GLU A 222 3.94 -1.83 -15.44
C GLU A 222 4.64 -1.01 -14.35
N PHE A 223 4.43 -1.34 -13.06
CA PHE A 223 5.18 -0.78 -11.93
C PHE A 223 6.70 -1.00 -12.12
N SER A 224 7.08 -2.23 -12.42
CA SER A 224 8.48 -2.62 -12.56
C SER A 224 9.13 -2.02 -13.79
N LEU A 225 8.42 -2.01 -14.92
CA LEU A 225 8.87 -1.40 -16.18
C LEU A 225 9.11 0.10 -16.03
N LEU A 226 8.35 0.80 -15.18
CA LEU A 226 8.56 2.21 -14.91
C LEU A 226 9.95 2.45 -14.28
N TYR A 227 10.33 1.64 -13.28
CA TYR A 227 11.68 1.69 -12.71
C TYR A 227 12.74 1.28 -13.72
N ALA A 228 12.54 0.16 -14.43
CA ALA A 228 13.51 -0.34 -15.41
C ALA A 228 13.81 0.68 -16.50
N LYS A 229 12.78 1.30 -17.10
CA LYS A 229 12.94 2.39 -18.08
C LYS A 229 13.68 3.60 -17.51
N THR A 230 13.38 3.96 -16.26
CA THR A 230 14.04 5.09 -15.58
C THR A 230 15.54 4.83 -15.41
N ILE A 231 15.93 3.61 -15.05
CA ILE A 231 17.33 3.19 -14.92
C ILE A 231 18.02 3.13 -16.29
N LEU A 232 17.37 2.52 -17.30
CA LEU A 232 17.93 2.39 -18.65
C LEU A 232 18.23 3.74 -19.31
N ASN A 233 17.49 4.81 -18.97
CA ASN A 233 17.75 6.17 -19.48
C ASN A 233 19.11 6.75 -19.04
N VAL A 234 19.74 6.23 -17.98
CA VAL A 234 21.02 6.70 -17.44
C VAL A 234 22.09 5.61 -17.50
N PHE A 235 21.73 4.40 -17.94
CA PHE A 235 22.59 3.24 -17.84
C PHE A 235 23.93 3.44 -18.58
N ASP A 236 23.85 3.79 -19.86
CA ASP A 236 25.03 3.98 -20.70
C ASP A 236 25.85 5.18 -20.19
N ASP A 237 25.21 6.33 -19.96
CA ASP A 237 25.87 7.53 -19.45
C ASP A 237 26.64 7.30 -18.14
N LEU A 238 26.09 6.50 -17.21
CA LEU A 238 26.77 6.19 -15.95
C LEU A 238 27.98 5.29 -16.18
N PHE A 239 27.84 4.18 -16.91
CA PHE A 239 28.95 3.25 -17.07
C PHE A 239 30.03 3.78 -18.00
N ASP A 240 29.70 4.61 -18.99
CA ASP A 240 30.67 5.38 -19.77
C ASP A 240 31.45 6.33 -18.85
N ALA A 241 30.76 7.06 -17.96
CA ALA A 241 31.41 7.94 -16.99
C ALA A 241 32.34 7.19 -16.02
N LEU A 242 31.94 6.00 -15.56
CA LEU A 242 32.78 5.13 -14.73
C LEU A 242 33.98 4.60 -15.53
N ASN A 243 33.80 4.24 -16.79
CA ASN A 243 34.89 3.80 -17.66
C ASN A 243 35.94 4.92 -17.84
N GLU A 244 35.47 6.15 -18.03
CA GLU A 244 36.31 7.33 -18.14
C GLU A 244 37.11 7.62 -16.87
N THR A 245 36.60 7.31 -15.66
CA THR A 245 37.37 7.53 -14.43
C THR A 245 38.66 6.71 -14.40
N TYR A 246 38.61 5.46 -14.86
CA TYR A 246 39.82 4.65 -15.01
C TYR A 246 40.72 5.19 -16.13
N ALA A 247 40.15 5.55 -17.29
CA ALA A 247 40.93 6.04 -18.42
C ALA A 247 41.73 7.31 -18.08
N VAL A 248 41.09 8.30 -17.43
CA VAL A 248 41.72 9.55 -17.02
C VAL A 248 42.77 9.31 -15.94
N TYR A 249 42.48 8.52 -14.90
CA TYR A 249 43.35 8.35 -13.74
C TYR A 249 44.17 7.06 -13.73
N ARG A 250 44.29 6.38 -14.88
CA ARG A 250 44.93 5.05 -15.04
C ARG A 250 46.23 4.83 -14.26
N PRO A 251 47.21 5.76 -14.25
CA PRO A 251 48.45 5.59 -13.49
C PRO A 251 48.26 5.30 -11.99
N LEU A 252 47.15 5.75 -11.38
CA LEU A 252 46.87 5.51 -9.95
C LEU A 252 46.35 4.11 -9.66
N PHE A 253 45.77 3.44 -10.66
CA PHE A 253 45.04 2.19 -10.49
C PHE A 253 45.75 0.96 -11.06
N LEU A 254 46.97 1.13 -11.58
CA LEU A 254 47.75 0.03 -12.16
C LEU A 254 47.93 -1.13 -11.18
N GLU A 255 48.23 -0.82 -9.91
CA GLU A 255 48.37 -1.83 -8.86
C GLU A 255 47.01 -2.39 -8.41
N SER A 256 45.96 -1.57 -8.35
CA SER A 256 44.64 -2.02 -7.90
C SER A 256 44.02 -3.06 -8.83
N TYR A 257 44.14 -2.89 -10.15
CA TYR A 257 43.43 -3.72 -11.14
C TYR A 257 44.37 -4.41 -12.13
N ASN A 258 45.61 -4.70 -11.73
CA ASN A 258 46.62 -5.37 -12.56
C ASN A 258 46.83 -4.71 -13.95
N GLY A 259 46.68 -3.40 -14.03
CA GLY A 259 46.87 -2.60 -15.24
C GLY A 259 45.74 -2.67 -16.27
N GLN A 260 44.63 -3.33 -15.97
CA GLN A 260 43.42 -3.39 -16.79
C GLN A 260 42.30 -2.51 -16.23
N ASN A 261 41.34 -2.18 -17.10
CA ASN A 261 40.17 -1.39 -16.73
C ASN A 261 39.12 -2.28 -16.08
N PRO A 262 38.74 -2.08 -14.81
CA PRO A 262 37.82 -2.98 -14.13
C PRO A 262 36.43 -2.98 -14.77
N PHE A 263 35.97 -1.88 -15.37
CA PHE A 263 34.61 -1.81 -15.94
C PHE A 263 34.45 -2.55 -17.28
N GLU A 264 35.57 -2.91 -17.92
CA GLU A 264 35.60 -3.64 -19.19
C GLU A 264 36.01 -5.12 -19.00
N GLU A 265 36.37 -5.52 -17.78
CA GLU A 265 36.93 -6.83 -17.46
C GLU A 265 36.10 -7.55 -16.38
N ASN A 266 36.27 -8.86 -16.30
CA ASN A 266 35.56 -9.69 -15.33
C ASN A 266 36.18 -9.58 -13.93
N PRO A 267 35.35 -9.63 -12.86
CA PRO A 267 33.91 -9.98 -12.86
C PRO A 267 32.94 -8.79 -13.00
N VAL A 268 33.44 -7.55 -13.05
CA VAL A 268 32.58 -6.35 -13.05
C VAL A 268 31.80 -6.21 -14.35
N ALA A 269 32.43 -6.45 -15.51
CA ALA A 269 31.74 -6.42 -16.80
C ALA A 269 30.58 -7.43 -16.88
N ASP A 270 30.76 -8.63 -16.31
CA ASP A 270 29.71 -9.65 -16.19
C ASP A 270 28.56 -9.17 -15.29
N LYS A 271 28.85 -8.50 -14.17
CA LYS A 271 27.85 -7.90 -13.28
C LYS A 271 27.03 -6.81 -13.99
N ILE A 272 27.70 -5.91 -14.71
CA ILE A 272 27.02 -4.87 -15.51
C ILE A 272 26.09 -5.49 -16.54
N SER A 273 26.57 -6.52 -17.26
CA SER A 273 25.78 -7.26 -18.26
C SER A 273 24.59 -7.96 -17.62
N THR A 274 24.76 -8.54 -16.44
CA THR A 274 23.69 -9.20 -15.67
C THR A 274 22.59 -8.21 -15.28
N ILE A 275 22.98 -7.02 -14.79
CA ILE A 275 22.03 -5.96 -14.43
C ILE A 275 21.28 -5.48 -15.67
N ARG A 276 21.97 -5.26 -16.81
CA ARG A 276 21.30 -4.89 -18.06
C ARG A 276 20.28 -5.94 -18.49
N ASN A 277 20.67 -7.21 -18.49
CA ASN A 277 19.78 -8.30 -18.89
C ASN A 277 18.53 -8.40 -17.99
N PHE A 278 18.68 -8.12 -16.68
CA PHE A 278 17.54 -8.03 -15.77
C PHE A 278 16.59 -6.88 -16.16
N LEU A 279 17.12 -5.69 -16.46
CA LEU A 279 16.33 -4.50 -16.79
C LEU A 279 15.64 -4.60 -18.17
N GLU A 280 16.29 -5.26 -19.13
CA GLU A 280 15.79 -5.48 -20.49
C GLU A 280 14.94 -6.75 -20.62
N ASN A 281 14.77 -7.51 -19.54
CA ASN A 281 13.92 -8.70 -19.54
C ASN A 281 12.51 -8.33 -20.02
N THR A 282 11.84 -9.20 -20.79
CA THR A 282 10.48 -8.98 -21.31
C THR A 282 9.48 -10.03 -20.81
N ASP A 283 9.90 -10.89 -19.89
CA ASP A 283 9.06 -11.89 -19.27
C ASP A 283 7.95 -11.21 -18.43
N THR A 284 6.71 -11.66 -18.63
CA THR A 284 5.50 -11.13 -17.98
C THR A 284 5.24 -11.76 -16.61
N THR A 285 6.12 -12.64 -16.12
CA THR A 285 6.01 -13.22 -14.77
C THR A 285 6.38 -12.20 -13.69
N PHE A 286 6.17 -12.53 -12.41
CA PHE A 286 6.45 -11.65 -11.26
C PHE A 286 7.94 -11.65 -10.87
N THR A 287 8.56 -12.81 -10.90
CA THR A 287 9.99 -13.05 -10.60
C THR A 287 11.02 -12.29 -11.47
N PRO A 288 10.79 -11.97 -12.75
CA PRO A 288 11.74 -11.28 -13.62
C PRO A 288 12.23 -9.92 -13.13
N TYR A 289 11.40 -9.20 -12.37
CA TYR A 289 11.71 -7.83 -11.90
C TYR A 289 11.71 -7.67 -10.38
N LEU A 290 11.64 -8.78 -9.63
CA LEU A 290 11.63 -8.70 -8.17
C LEU A 290 12.91 -8.02 -7.69
N GLY A 291 12.77 -6.98 -6.86
CA GLY A 291 13.90 -6.18 -6.37
C GLY A 291 14.34 -5.04 -7.28
N VAL A 292 13.63 -4.70 -8.37
CA VAL A 292 14.01 -3.60 -9.29
C VAL A 292 14.22 -2.24 -8.59
N GLN A 293 13.49 -1.98 -7.50
CA GLN A 293 13.68 -0.79 -6.66
C GLN A 293 15.09 -0.71 -6.04
N TYR A 294 15.67 -1.84 -5.66
CA TYR A 294 17.03 -1.89 -5.12
C TYR A 294 18.10 -1.75 -6.21
N ILE A 295 17.79 -2.08 -7.47
CA ILE A 295 18.66 -1.71 -8.61
C ILE A 295 18.59 -0.21 -8.84
N TYR A 296 17.43 0.41 -8.72
CA TYR A 296 17.32 1.87 -8.77
C TYR A 296 18.17 2.53 -7.66
N ASP A 297 18.16 1.98 -6.43
CA ASP A 297 19.00 2.44 -5.33
C ASP A 297 20.50 2.17 -5.57
N LEU A 298 20.89 1.04 -6.18
CA LEU A 298 22.27 0.79 -6.63
C LEU A 298 22.76 1.90 -7.56
N PHE A 299 21.95 2.32 -8.54
CA PHE A 299 22.33 3.39 -9.46
C PHE A 299 22.48 4.74 -8.75
N LEU A 300 21.61 5.04 -7.79
CA LEU A 300 21.75 6.22 -6.94
C LEU A 300 23.06 6.17 -6.15
N ASP A 301 23.40 5.03 -5.55
CA ASP A 301 24.63 4.84 -4.79
C ASP A 301 25.87 4.95 -5.69
N LEU A 302 25.86 4.36 -6.88
CA LEU A 302 26.95 4.47 -7.85
C LEU A 302 27.17 5.91 -8.32
N ILE A 303 26.09 6.67 -8.59
CA ILE A 303 26.17 8.09 -8.95
C ILE A 303 26.74 8.91 -7.79
N LEU A 304 26.32 8.64 -6.55
CA LEU A 304 26.89 9.30 -5.37
C LEU A 304 28.38 8.95 -5.19
N ALA A 305 28.74 7.69 -5.40
CA ALA A 305 30.11 7.22 -5.30
C ALA A 305 31.01 7.85 -6.37
N TYR A 306 30.53 7.91 -7.61
CA TYR A 306 31.16 8.60 -8.73
C TYR A 306 31.37 10.09 -8.42
N ASN A 307 30.36 10.78 -7.89
CA ASN A 307 30.48 12.20 -7.56
C ASN A 307 31.51 12.45 -6.45
N GLU A 308 31.56 11.60 -5.41
CA GLU A 308 32.60 11.69 -4.38
C GLU A 308 34.01 11.47 -4.94
N PHE A 309 34.15 10.47 -5.82
CA PHE A 309 35.39 10.21 -6.52
C PHE A 309 35.79 11.41 -7.38
N ARG A 310 34.91 11.87 -8.28
CA ARG A 310 35.17 12.97 -9.22
C ARG A 310 35.60 14.23 -8.49
N LEU A 311 34.89 14.60 -7.42
CA LEU A 311 35.22 15.79 -6.62
C LEU A 311 36.56 15.65 -5.88
N THR A 312 36.89 14.45 -5.37
CA THR A 312 38.18 14.23 -4.70
C THR A 312 39.35 14.19 -5.69
N ALA A 313 39.15 13.53 -6.83
CA ALA A 313 40.16 13.33 -7.85
C ALA A 313 40.51 14.65 -8.58
N PHE A 314 39.55 15.56 -8.70
CA PHE A 314 39.72 16.86 -9.35
C PHE A 314 40.88 17.69 -8.77
N ASP A 315 41.09 17.60 -7.45
CA ASP A 315 42.13 18.34 -6.71
C ASP A 315 43.52 17.65 -6.70
N LEU A 316 43.67 16.54 -7.42
CA LEU A 316 44.91 15.76 -7.43
C LEU A 316 46.04 16.43 -8.21
N MET A 317 47.23 16.33 -7.61
CA MET A 317 48.51 16.56 -8.28
C MET A 317 49.46 15.41 -8.04
N SER A 318 49.93 14.84 -9.14
CA SER A 318 50.63 13.57 -9.15
C SER A 318 52.16 13.66 -9.16
N GLU A 319 52.73 14.83 -9.47
CA GLU A 319 54.18 14.97 -9.51
C GLU A 319 54.77 15.27 -8.13
N CYS A 320 55.44 14.26 -7.56
CA CYS A 320 56.24 14.39 -6.33
C CYS A 320 57.25 15.55 -6.40
N SER A 321 57.78 15.85 -7.58
CA SER A 321 58.77 16.91 -7.82
C SER A 321 58.50 17.62 -9.16
N PRO A 322 57.80 18.77 -9.17
CA PRO A 322 57.29 19.36 -10.41
C PRO A 322 58.39 19.73 -11.41
N ASP A 323 58.27 19.37 -12.69
CA ASP A 323 59.30 19.69 -13.69
C ASP A 323 59.52 21.21 -13.86
N MET A 324 60.77 21.66 -13.72
CA MET A 324 61.14 23.07 -13.88
C MET A 324 61.02 23.56 -15.33
N THR A 325 60.93 22.66 -16.30
CA THR A 325 60.82 22.98 -17.74
C THR A 325 59.40 23.34 -18.19
N ARG A 326 58.38 23.22 -17.32
CA ARG A 326 56.96 23.48 -17.65
C ARG A 326 56.70 24.92 -18.11
N PHE A 327 57.02 25.90 -17.27
CA PHE A 327 56.91 27.32 -17.62
C PHE A 327 58.07 28.11 -17.01
N PRO A 328 59.32 27.88 -17.49
CA PRO A 328 60.54 28.23 -16.77
C PRO A 328 60.60 29.71 -16.34
N LYS A 329 60.19 30.61 -17.23
CA LYS A 329 60.29 32.05 -17.07
C LYS A 329 58.99 32.77 -17.43
N HIS A 330 57.87 32.05 -17.54
CA HIS A 330 56.60 32.67 -17.92
C HIS A 330 55.43 32.23 -17.03
N LEU A 331 54.38 33.06 -16.96
CA LEU A 331 53.10 32.73 -16.34
C LEU A 331 51.96 33.10 -17.28
N MET A 332 51.03 32.18 -17.51
CA MET A 332 49.79 32.48 -18.23
C MET A 332 48.75 32.99 -17.25
N LEU A 333 48.08 34.08 -17.61
CA LEU A 333 47.10 34.73 -16.75
C LEU A 333 45.64 34.47 -17.16
N GLY A 334 45.40 33.92 -18.36
CA GLY A 334 44.08 33.72 -18.95
C GLY A 334 43.92 34.43 -20.30
N GLU A 335 42.74 34.31 -20.88
CA GLU A 335 42.34 34.94 -22.13
C GLU A 335 42.28 36.47 -22.01
N ALA A 336 42.67 37.18 -23.07
CA ALA A 336 42.68 38.65 -23.06
C ALA A 336 41.28 39.28 -23.00
N LEU A 337 40.27 38.63 -23.60
CA LEU A 337 38.84 38.98 -23.49
C LEU A 337 38.07 38.05 -22.52
N GLY A 338 38.77 37.28 -21.70
CA GLY A 338 38.13 36.46 -20.68
C GLY A 338 37.36 37.33 -19.68
N GLY A 339 36.16 36.92 -19.31
CA GLY A 339 35.42 37.55 -18.21
C GLY A 339 36.20 37.44 -16.89
N SER A 340 35.78 38.20 -15.86
CA SER A 340 36.28 38.00 -14.49
C SER A 340 36.16 36.52 -14.16
N LEU A 341 37.29 35.87 -13.88
CA LEU A 341 37.36 34.45 -13.51
C LEU A 341 36.33 34.16 -12.44
N SER A 342 35.25 33.47 -12.83
CA SER A 342 34.28 32.98 -11.87
C SER A 342 34.91 31.81 -11.13
N LEU A 343 34.48 31.56 -9.89
CA LEU A 343 34.91 30.39 -9.12
C LEU A 343 34.68 29.06 -9.88
N CYS A 344 33.80 29.06 -10.90
CA CYS A 344 33.36 27.88 -11.65
C CYS A 344 33.94 27.77 -13.08
N GLU A 345 34.64 28.79 -13.58
CA GLU A 345 35.27 28.78 -14.90
C GLU A 345 36.79 28.90 -14.73
N GLN A 346 37.43 27.78 -14.39
CA GLN A 346 38.89 27.73 -14.41
C GLN A 346 39.37 27.64 -15.87
N SER A 347 40.11 28.63 -16.33
CA SER A 347 40.64 28.70 -17.70
C SER A 347 41.87 27.80 -17.85
N GLU A 348 41.88 26.92 -18.86
CA GLU A 348 43.07 26.13 -19.21
C GLU A 348 44.29 27.00 -19.60
N TYR A 349 44.06 28.29 -19.87
CA TYR A 349 45.07 29.28 -20.23
C TYR A 349 45.57 30.09 -19.02
N ARG A 350 45.31 29.63 -17.79
CA ARG A 350 45.82 30.24 -16.56
C ARG A 350 46.65 29.28 -15.75
N HIS A 351 47.81 29.75 -15.30
CA HIS A 351 48.66 29.01 -14.38
C HIS A 351 48.19 29.19 -12.94
N TYR A 352 47.18 28.43 -12.49
CA TYR A 352 46.73 28.42 -11.09
C TYR A 352 47.85 28.04 -10.11
N PHE A 353 47.71 28.46 -8.86
CA PHE A 353 48.69 28.09 -7.83
C PHE A 353 48.62 26.59 -7.52
N VAL A 354 49.80 25.97 -7.45
CA VAL A 354 49.95 24.56 -7.16
C VAL A 354 50.91 24.37 -6.00
N GLN A 355 50.38 23.74 -4.95
CA GLN A 355 51.10 23.48 -3.71
C GLN A 355 51.93 22.18 -3.80
N PRO A 356 53.20 22.17 -3.39
CA PRO A 356 54.04 20.99 -3.54
C PRO A 356 53.61 19.85 -2.60
N PRO A 357 53.88 18.58 -2.96
CA PRO A 357 53.47 17.40 -2.20
C PRO A 357 54.02 17.29 -0.78
N VAL A 358 55.01 18.11 -0.40
CA VAL A 358 55.55 18.19 0.97
C VAL A 358 54.48 18.65 1.98
N TYR A 359 53.45 19.35 1.52
CA TYR A 359 52.24 19.58 2.30
C TYR A 359 51.33 18.36 2.14
N ASN A 360 51.30 17.51 3.17
CA ASN A 360 50.73 16.14 3.23
C ASN A 360 49.30 15.91 2.66
N LEU A 361 48.58 16.94 2.25
CA LEU A 361 47.22 16.80 1.72
C LEU A 361 47.20 16.04 0.39
N GLN A 362 48.19 16.22 -0.49
CA GLN A 362 48.21 15.54 -1.81
C GLN A 362 48.42 14.02 -1.70
N LYS A 363 49.29 13.56 -0.78
CA LYS A 363 49.46 12.12 -0.52
C LYS A 363 48.15 11.48 -0.02
N GLN A 364 47.46 12.16 0.90
CA GLN A 364 46.18 11.69 1.41
C GLN A 364 45.08 11.74 0.34
N LEU A 365 45.06 12.76 -0.51
CA LEU A 365 44.13 12.86 -1.63
C LEU A 365 44.33 11.72 -2.64
N VAL A 366 45.58 11.35 -2.96
CA VAL A 366 45.87 10.19 -3.82
C VAL A 366 45.30 8.91 -3.19
N GLN A 367 45.59 8.66 -1.91
CA GLN A 367 45.07 7.49 -1.20
C GLN A 367 43.54 7.46 -1.16
N LYS A 368 42.91 8.62 -0.89
CA LYS A 368 41.46 8.75 -0.88
C LYS A 368 40.85 8.51 -2.25
N THR A 369 41.47 9.04 -3.30
CA THR A 369 41.02 8.84 -4.69
C THR A 369 41.07 7.37 -5.09
N ILE A 370 42.16 6.67 -4.76
CA ILE A 370 42.29 5.23 -4.98
C ILE A 370 41.23 4.47 -4.20
N ALA A 371 41.02 4.79 -2.92
CA ALA A 371 40.04 4.13 -2.09
C ALA A 371 38.59 4.32 -2.59
N LEU A 372 38.24 5.54 -3.03
CA LEU A 372 36.90 5.84 -3.56
C LEU A 372 36.63 5.13 -4.90
N HIS A 373 37.64 5.02 -5.78
CA HIS A 373 37.50 4.25 -7.02
C HIS A 373 37.39 2.75 -6.73
N ASN A 374 38.22 2.22 -5.81
CA ASN A 374 38.10 0.83 -5.34
C ASN A 374 36.72 0.55 -4.76
N ARG A 375 36.12 1.49 -4.01
CA ARG A 375 34.76 1.35 -3.49
C ARG A 375 33.74 1.16 -4.62
N ILE A 376 33.80 1.95 -5.70
CA ILE A 376 32.87 1.81 -6.84
C ILE A 376 32.96 0.39 -7.44
N VAL A 377 34.18 -0.10 -7.67
CA VAL A 377 34.43 -1.46 -8.18
C VAL A 377 33.87 -2.52 -7.21
N LEU A 378 34.16 -2.37 -5.92
CA LEU A 378 33.68 -3.30 -4.88
C LEU A 378 32.16 -3.26 -4.71
N MET A 379 31.50 -2.12 -4.91
CA MET A 379 30.04 -2.01 -4.90
C MET A 379 29.44 -2.87 -6.02
N LEU A 380 30.03 -2.88 -7.21
CA LEU A 380 29.56 -3.72 -8.33
C LEU A 380 29.86 -5.21 -8.09
N GLU A 381 31.03 -5.56 -7.54
CA GLU A 381 31.34 -6.96 -7.20
C GLU A 381 30.44 -7.53 -6.10
N SER A 382 30.23 -6.75 -5.03
CA SER A 382 29.43 -7.15 -3.87
C SER A 382 27.93 -7.02 -4.07
N PHE A 383 27.46 -6.33 -5.13
CA PHE A 383 26.04 -6.28 -5.44
C PHE A 383 25.51 -7.68 -5.76
N ASP A 384 24.53 -8.11 -4.98
CA ASP A 384 23.96 -9.43 -5.04
C ASP A 384 22.48 -9.37 -5.48
N LEU A 385 22.26 -9.65 -6.76
CA LEU A 385 20.93 -9.72 -7.35
C LEU A 385 20.13 -10.91 -6.81
N GLU A 386 20.79 -12.00 -6.40
CA GLU A 386 20.13 -13.19 -5.86
C GLU A 386 19.54 -12.94 -4.46
N ARG A 387 20.24 -12.12 -3.66
CA ARG A 387 19.75 -11.60 -2.37
C ARG A 387 18.39 -10.92 -2.51
N ILE A 388 18.25 -10.03 -3.49
CA ILE A 388 17.04 -9.20 -3.66
C ILE A 388 15.91 -9.88 -4.43
N ASN A 389 16.22 -10.88 -5.27
CA ASN A 389 15.21 -11.64 -6.02
C ASN A 389 14.77 -12.93 -5.31
N GLY A 390 15.28 -13.19 -4.10
CA GLY A 390 14.82 -14.27 -3.23
C GLY A 390 15.22 -15.69 -3.66
N LEU A 391 16.24 -15.84 -4.52
CA LEU A 391 16.69 -17.15 -5.01
C LEU A 391 17.58 -17.93 -4.03
N THR A 392 17.98 -17.34 -2.91
CA THR A 392 18.66 -18.04 -1.82
C THR A 392 17.70 -18.23 -0.65
N GLU A 393 17.25 -19.48 -0.43
CA GLU A 393 16.79 -19.92 0.88
C GLU A 393 17.90 -19.59 1.89
N GLY A 394 17.60 -18.78 2.91
CA GLY A 394 18.48 -18.67 4.07
C GLY A 394 18.67 -20.05 4.71
N GLU A 395 19.59 -20.15 5.69
CA GLU A 395 19.63 -21.35 6.55
C GLU A 395 18.20 -21.61 7.08
N GLU A 396 17.61 -22.76 6.70
CA GLU A 396 16.26 -23.21 7.05
C GLU A 396 15.07 -22.66 6.22
N GLY A 397 15.25 -22.22 4.98
CA GLY A 397 14.11 -21.88 4.11
C GLY A 397 13.31 -20.66 4.59
N MET A 398 13.87 -19.88 5.51
CA MET A 398 13.37 -18.57 5.93
C MET A 398 14.06 -17.48 5.11
N GLY A 399 13.30 -16.46 4.71
CA GLY A 399 13.83 -15.26 4.07
C GLY A 399 14.85 -14.52 4.93
N PHE A 400 15.48 -13.48 4.38
CA PHE A 400 16.44 -12.68 5.13
C PHE A 400 15.81 -12.06 6.40
N PRO A 401 16.58 -11.92 7.50
CA PRO A 401 16.08 -11.40 8.76
C PRO A 401 15.75 -9.91 8.66
N ILE A 402 14.51 -9.51 8.92
CA ILE A 402 14.13 -8.09 8.89
C ILE A 402 14.92 -7.30 9.94
N ARG A 403 15.69 -6.32 9.50
CA ARG A 403 16.57 -5.46 10.33
C ARG A 403 16.28 -3.99 10.11
N ILE A 404 16.50 -3.19 11.15
CA ILE A 404 16.40 -1.73 11.09
C ILE A 404 17.77 -1.12 11.38
N THR A 405 18.39 -0.54 10.35
CA THR A 405 19.74 0.04 10.42
C THR A 405 19.68 1.57 10.47
N PRO A 406 20.06 2.22 11.58
CA PRO A 406 20.15 3.67 11.64
C PRO A 406 21.17 4.23 10.63
N GLY A 407 20.84 5.34 9.98
CA GLY A 407 21.71 5.94 8.96
C GLY A 407 21.58 7.46 8.82
N LEU A 408 22.59 8.07 8.18
CA LEU A 408 22.67 9.51 7.85
C LEU A 408 22.22 9.81 6.41
N GLU A 409 21.26 9.02 5.91
CA GLU A 409 20.65 9.16 4.59
C GLU A 409 20.23 10.61 4.26
N LYS A 410 20.41 11.01 2.99
CA LYS A 410 19.98 12.30 2.38
C LYS A 410 20.57 13.61 2.95
N ARG A 411 21.33 13.60 4.05
CA ARG A 411 22.03 14.79 4.61
C ARG A 411 23.56 14.73 4.50
N SER A 412 24.09 13.61 4.01
CA SER A 412 25.53 13.33 4.00
C SER A 412 26.00 12.66 2.69
N THR A 413 27.31 12.64 2.53
CA THR A 413 28.07 11.83 1.56
C THR A 413 27.75 10.34 1.74
N LEU A 414 27.77 9.55 0.67
CA LEU A 414 27.62 8.09 0.68
C LEU A 414 28.50 7.44 1.76
N SER A 415 29.76 7.87 1.92
CA SER A 415 30.67 7.34 2.97
C SER A 415 30.10 7.38 4.38
N ARG A 416 29.15 8.29 4.67
CA ARG A 416 28.54 8.44 6.00
C ARG A 416 27.22 7.68 6.16
N ARG A 417 26.70 7.10 5.09
CA ARG A 417 25.43 6.35 5.08
C ARG A 417 25.68 4.92 5.52
N SER A 418 24.66 4.29 6.10
CA SER A 418 24.69 2.86 6.37
C SER A 418 24.75 2.05 5.07
N VAL A 419 25.50 0.95 5.09
CA VAL A 419 25.67 0.07 3.93
C VAL A 419 24.40 -0.76 3.72
N PRO A 420 23.75 -0.67 2.55
CA PRO A 420 22.53 -1.41 2.23
C PRO A 420 22.67 -2.93 2.23
N TRP A 421 21.55 -3.62 2.40
CA TRP A 421 21.44 -5.09 2.44
C TRP A 421 21.82 -5.78 1.11
N TYR A 422 21.59 -5.12 -0.03
CA TYR A 422 21.87 -5.68 -1.36
C TYR A 422 23.36 -5.74 -1.72
N TYR A 423 24.25 -5.33 -0.80
CA TYR A 423 25.69 -5.59 -0.90
C TYR A 423 26.10 -6.70 0.06
N ASP A 424 26.76 -7.74 -0.44
CA ASP A 424 27.53 -8.65 0.42
C ASP A 424 28.84 -7.97 0.85
N VAL A 425 28.79 -7.28 1.99
CA VAL A 425 29.95 -6.53 2.50
C VAL A 425 31.08 -7.44 3.00
N ASN A 426 30.83 -8.74 3.10
CA ASN A 426 31.80 -9.74 3.51
C ASN A 426 32.48 -10.44 2.33
N LEU A 427 31.98 -10.26 1.11
CA LEU A 427 32.59 -10.74 -0.12
C LEU A 427 34.03 -10.20 -0.27
N LEU A 428 34.97 -11.11 -0.47
CA LEU A 428 36.35 -10.77 -0.82
C LEU A 428 36.43 -10.51 -2.33
N SER A 429 37.06 -9.41 -2.73
CA SER A 429 37.24 -9.04 -4.14
C SER A 429 37.98 -10.11 -4.95
N SER A 430 37.68 -10.18 -6.24
CA SER A 430 38.43 -11.03 -7.19
C SER A 430 39.79 -10.45 -7.55
N TYR A 431 40.01 -9.16 -7.27
CA TYR A 431 41.31 -8.52 -7.45
C TYR A 431 42.18 -8.74 -6.20
N ASP A 432 43.34 -9.39 -6.36
CA ASP A 432 44.24 -9.76 -5.25
C ASP A 432 44.65 -8.58 -4.34
N ASN A 433 44.69 -7.37 -4.88
CA ASN A 433 45.10 -6.16 -4.16
C ASN A 433 43.92 -5.40 -3.53
N LEU A 434 42.69 -5.89 -3.73
CA LEU A 434 41.48 -5.35 -3.11
C LEU A 434 41.07 -6.22 -1.92
N GLY A 435 40.34 -5.58 -1.00
CA GLY A 435 39.79 -6.23 0.19
C GLY A 435 38.30 -6.47 0.05
N ARG A 436 37.53 -6.07 1.07
CA ARG A 436 36.06 -6.13 1.09
C ARG A 436 35.48 -4.74 0.93
N LEU A 437 34.22 -4.65 0.50
CA LEU A 437 33.54 -3.34 0.37
C LEU A 437 33.60 -2.51 1.66
N LYS A 438 33.40 -3.15 2.83
CA LYS A 438 33.42 -2.47 4.13
C LYS A 438 34.75 -1.78 4.46
N ASP A 439 35.86 -2.26 3.89
CA ASP A 439 37.18 -1.66 4.09
C ASP A 439 37.35 -0.33 3.33
N TYR A 440 36.44 -0.02 2.39
CA TYR A 440 36.52 1.14 1.50
C TYR A 440 35.30 2.06 1.56
N TRP A 441 34.27 1.74 2.35
CA TRP A 441 33.04 2.55 2.39
C TRP A 441 33.27 3.99 2.86
N ASP A 442 33.98 4.16 3.97
CA ASP A 442 34.45 5.46 4.51
C ASP A 442 35.98 5.45 4.62
N PHE A 443 36.65 6.20 3.74
CA PHE A 443 38.10 6.30 3.72
C PHE A 443 38.70 6.78 5.06
N ASP A 444 38.07 7.74 5.72
CA ASP A 444 38.60 8.31 6.95
C ASP A 444 38.42 7.34 8.12
N ALA A 445 37.32 6.57 8.15
CA ALA A 445 37.15 5.47 9.10
C ALA A 445 38.20 4.37 8.84
N SER A 446 38.35 3.88 7.62
CA SER A 446 39.30 2.81 7.28
C SER A 446 40.75 3.18 7.58
N ARG A 447 41.13 4.45 7.37
CA ARG A 447 42.49 4.94 7.64
C ARG A 447 42.79 5.09 9.13
N THR A 448 41.80 5.48 9.93
CA THR A 448 42.01 5.78 11.35
C THR A 448 41.91 4.55 12.25
N CYS A 449 41.45 3.41 11.71
CA CYS A 449 41.20 2.18 12.45
C CYS A 449 40.50 2.46 13.78
N PRO A 450 39.34 3.15 13.77
CA PRO A 450 38.67 3.53 15.00
C PRO A 450 38.41 2.27 15.84
N LEU A 451 38.67 2.39 17.15
CA LEU A 451 38.22 1.37 18.10
C LEU A 451 36.70 1.21 17.95
N GLU A 452 36.18 -0.02 18.08
CA GLU A 452 34.77 -0.41 17.84
C GLU A 452 33.70 0.52 18.45
N ALA A 453 34.07 1.39 19.40
CA ALA A 453 33.20 2.36 20.05
C ALA A 453 32.93 3.65 19.25
N ASP A 454 33.82 4.09 18.34
CA ASP A 454 33.78 5.43 17.74
C ASP A 454 33.82 5.42 16.20
N GLY A 455 32.64 5.32 15.55
CA GLY A 455 32.51 5.79 14.16
C GLY A 455 32.69 4.76 13.04
N LEU A 456 32.36 3.49 13.29
CA LEU A 456 32.18 2.52 12.20
C LEU A 456 30.84 2.74 11.49
N VAL A 457 30.85 2.56 10.17
CA VAL A 457 29.66 2.64 9.33
C VAL A 457 28.78 1.44 9.64
N LEU A 458 27.51 1.69 10.00
CA LEU A 458 26.55 0.62 10.27
C LEU A 458 26.21 -0.13 8.98
N THR A 459 26.24 -1.45 9.03
CA THR A 459 25.90 -2.32 7.89
C THR A 459 24.71 -3.20 8.24
N TYR A 460 24.00 -3.66 7.23
CA TYR A 460 22.98 -4.68 7.44
C TYR A 460 23.62 -5.97 7.99
N ASP A 461 24.68 -6.49 7.35
CA ASP A 461 25.24 -7.82 7.62
C ASP A 461 25.91 -7.98 8.99
N ASP A 462 26.51 -6.92 9.55
CA ASP A 462 27.19 -7.02 10.85
C ASP A 462 26.21 -7.10 12.04
N GLN A 463 24.91 -6.86 11.81
CA GLN A 463 23.87 -6.99 12.84
C GLN A 463 23.56 -8.46 13.17
N LEU A 464 23.11 -8.70 14.39
CA LEU A 464 22.60 -10.02 14.81
C LEU A 464 21.11 -10.18 14.49
N ASP A 465 20.68 -11.42 14.23
CA ASP A 465 19.25 -11.74 14.06
C ASP A 465 18.47 -11.53 15.35
N ASP A 466 19.08 -11.96 16.46
CA ASP A 466 18.54 -11.75 17.79
C ASP A 466 18.90 -10.34 18.30
N GLN A 467 17.92 -9.44 18.20
CA GLN A 467 17.96 -8.09 18.74
C GLN A 467 17.34 -8.01 20.15
N SER A 468 17.28 -9.09 20.92
CA SER A 468 16.70 -9.08 22.29
C SER A 468 17.66 -8.58 23.37
N THR A 469 18.97 -8.61 23.12
CA THR A 469 20.01 -8.25 24.11
C THR A 469 21.06 -7.31 23.52
N ALA A 470 21.52 -6.34 24.32
CA ALA A 470 22.59 -5.42 23.91
C ALA A 470 23.97 -6.13 23.86
N LYS A 471 24.76 -5.87 22.81
CA LYS A 471 26.15 -6.34 22.69
C LYS A 471 27.14 -5.20 22.39
N ASP A 472 27.24 -4.82 21.13
CA ASP A 472 28.07 -3.72 20.62
C ASP A 472 27.29 -2.92 19.55
N LYS A 473 27.84 -1.76 19.18
CA LYS A 473 27.15 -0.80 18.29
C LYS A 473 26.99 -1.29 16.85
N LEU A 474 27.81 -2.23 16.38
CA LEU A 474 27.65 -2.84 15.05
C LEU A 474 26.61 -3.96 15.09
N SER A 475 26.74 -4.86 16.05
CA SER A 475 25.87 -6.04 16.19
C SER A 475 24.44 -5.68 16.56
N THR A 476 24.27 -4.64 17.39
CA THR A 476 22.99 -4.28 18.03
C THR A 476 22.79 -2.76 18.11
N PRO A 477 22.78 -2.03 16.97
CA PRO A 477 22.87 -0.57 16.93
C PRO A 477 21.73 0.15 17.66
N LEU A 478 20.53 -0.44 17.70
CA LEU A 478 19.33 0.17 18.29
C LEU A 478 19.34 0.23 19.83
N PHE A 479 20.27 -0.48 20.49
CA PHE A 479 20.47 -0.36 21.94
C PHE A 479 21.30 0.88 22.35
N TYR A 480 21.90 1.57 21.38
CA TYR A 480 22.79 2.71 21.61
C TYR A 480 22.14 4.03 21.19
N ASP A 481 22.85 5.14 21.43
CA ASP A 481 22.36 6.46 21.04
C ASP A 481 22.17 6.54 19.51
N ILE A 482 20.92 6.74 19.10
CA ILE A 482 20.51 6.89 17.72
C ILE A 482 20.15 8.33 17.35
N GLN A 483 20.40 9.32 18.23
CA GLN A 483 19.98 10.71 18.00
C GLN A 483 20.55 11.31 16.71
N ASP A 484 21.83 11.02 16.41
CA ASP A 484 22.51 11.54 15.22
C ASP A 484 21.92 11.04 13.90
N TYR A 485 21.30 9.86 13.89
CA TYR A 485 20.71 9.26 12.69
C TYR A 485 19.33 9.86 12.40
N SER A 486 19.14 10.45 11.22
CA SER A 486 17.83 10.99 10.80
C SER A 486 16.94 9.98 10.09
N PHE A 487 17.46 8.80 9.79
CA PHE A 487 16.83 7.79 8.94
C PHE A 487 17.01 6.40 9.53
N PHE A 488 16.00 5.56 9.32
CA PHE A 488 15.99 4.15 9.64
C PHE A 488 15.86 3.37 8.33
N ARG A 489 16.93 2.74 7.86
CA ARG A 489 16.82 1.75 6.79
C ARG A 489 16.08 0.55 7.34
N ILE A 490 15.08 0.08 6.60
CA ILE A 490 14.32 -1.12 6.95
C ILE A 490 14.48 -2.03 5.74
N GLU A 491 15.06 -3.21 5.95
CA GLU A 491 15.48 -4.10 4.87
C GLU A 491 15.28 -5.57 5.28
N GLY A 492 15.32 -6.49 4.31
CA GLY A 492 15.18 -7.94 4.53
C GLY A 492 13.75 -8.48 4.49
N TYR A 493 12.74 -7.66 4.19
CA TYR A 493 11.32 -8.09 4.13
C TYR A 493 10.81 -8.45 2.72
N ILE A 494 11.59 -8.21 1.67
CA ILE A 494 11.17 -8.51 0.30
C ILE A 494 10.97 -10.00 0.15
N ASN A 495 9.97 -10.40 -0.65
CA ASN A 495 9.56 -11.78 -0.85
C ASN A 495 9.10 -12.50 0.45
N THR A 496 8.72 -11.73 1.48
CA THR A 496 8.11 -12.25 2.71
C THR A 496 6.62 -11.90 2.73
N GLY A 497 5.78 -12.73 3.33
CA GLY A 497 4.35 -12.41 3.52
C GLY A 497 4.16 -11.12 4.32
N PHE A 498 3.31 -10.21 3.83
CA PHE A 498 3.22 -8.84 4.36
C PHE A 498 2.82 -8.81 5.84
N SER A 499 1.95 -9.71 6.29
CA SER A 499 1.51 -9.80 7.69
C SER A 499 2.68 -10.12 8.63
N LEU A 500 3.55 -11.05 8.23
CA LEU A 500 4.75 -11.40 9.00
C LEU A 500 5.74 -10.23 9.04
N ALA A 501 5.97 -9.61 7.87
CA ALA A 501 6.87 -8.46 7.76
C ALA A 501 6.38 -7.27 8.60
N LEU A 502 5.10 -6.91 8.47
CA LEU A 502 4.47 -5.82 9.20
C LEU A 502 4.47 -6.07 10.72
N SER A 503 4.19 -7.29 11.15
CA SER A 503 4.28 -7.66 12.57
C SER A 503 5.70 -7.47 13.09
N ARG A 504 6.70 -8.02 12.38
CA ARG A 504 8.10 -7.96 12.80
C ARG A 504 8.63 -6.52 12.88
N ILE A 505 8.32 -5.69 11.89
CA ILE A 505 8.71 -4.27 11.88
C ILE A 505 8.04 -3.54 13.06
N ASN A 506 6.75 -3.80 13.32
CA ASN A 506 6.04 -3.18 14.43
C ASN A 506 6.55 -3.66 15.81
N ASP A 507 7.00 -4.90 15.92
CA ASP A 507 7.63 -5.42 17.14
C ASP A 507 8.97 -4.71 17.40
N LEU A 508 9.84 -4.58 16.38
CA LEU A 508 11.09 -3.82 16.50
C LEU A 508 10.82 -2.34 16.83
N LYS A 509 9.84 -1.72 16.17
CA LYS A 509 9.39 -0.34 16.41
C LYS A 509 8.98 -0.14 17.87
N LYS A 510 8.17 -1.03 18.43
CA LYS A 510 7.72 -1.01 19.83
C LYS A 510 8.86 -1.30 20.80
N GLN A 511 9.69 -2.31 20.51
CA GLN A 511 10.80 -2.72 21.36
C GLN A 511 11.82 -1.57 21.56
N PHE A 512 12.14 -0.84 20.49
CA PHE A 512 13.17 0.19 20.50
C PHE A 512 12.64 1.63 20.53
N ASN A 513 11.32 1.82 20.74
CA ASN A 513 10.67 3.13 20.75
C ASN A 513 10.97 3.99 19.51
N LEU A 514 10.91 3.39 18.32
CA LEU A 514 11.30 4.07 17.09
C LEU A 514 10.20 5.02 16.60
N PRO A 515 10.51 6.29 16.29
CA PRO A 515 9.51 7.31 15.97
C PRO A 515 9.17 7.31 14.48
N PHE A 516 8.45 6.29 14.00
CA PHE A 516 7.86 6.26 12.65
C PHE A 516 6.57 5.45 12.66
N ASP A 517 5.79 5.52 11.59
CA ASP A 517 4.60 4.68 11.42
C ASP A 517 4.71 3.71 10.23
N THR A 518 3.84 2.70 10.18
CA THR A 518 3.87 1.64 9.16
C THR A 518 2.51 1.47 8.49
N VAL A 519 2.49 1.38 7.17
CA VAL A 519 1.30 1.11 6.36
C VAL A 519 1.62 -0.02 5.38
N ALA A 520 0.65 -0.90 5.13
CA ALA A 520 0.72 -1.88 4.05
C ALA A 520 -0.36 -1.56 3.02
N LEU A 521 0.00 -1.55 1.74
CA LEU A 521 -0.90 -1.26 0.63
C LEU A 521 -0.83 -2.39 -0.40
N GLN A 522 -1.99 -2.80 -0.87
CA GLN A 522 -2.13 -3.72 -1.98
C GLN A 522 -1.94 -2.96 -3.30
N LEU A 523 -1.20 -3.56 -4.23
CA LEU A 523 -1.09 -3.01 -5.58
C LEU A 523 -2.38 -3.21 -6.38
N ASP A 524 -3.02 -4.37 -6.24
CA ASP A 524 -4.20 -4.76 -7.01
C ASP A 524 -5.44 -3.90 -6.65
N PRO A 525 -6.21 -3.41 -7.63
CA PRO A 525 -7.45 -2.67 -7.39
C PRO A 525 -8.60 -3.49 -6.79
N ASP A 526 -8.54 -4.83 -6.78
CA ASP A 526 -9.59 -5.69 -6.22
C ASP A 526 -9.58 -5.64 -4.68
N ALA A 527 -10.13 -4.56 -4.15
CA ALA A 527 -10.24 -4.29 -2.72
C ALA A 527 -11.06 -5.34 -1.95
N GLY A 528 -11.70 -6.30 -2.61
CA GLY A 528 -12.61 -7.28 -2.01
C GLY A 528 -11.97 -8.29 -1.05
N THR A 529 -10.67 -8.55 -1.19
CA THR A 529 -9.92 -9.56 -0.40
C THR A 529 -9.20 -8.97 0.81
N LEU A 530 -9.18 -7.65 0.96
CA LEU A 530 -8.46 -6.94 2.02
C LEU A 530 -8.99 -7.24 3.43
N GLU A 531 -8.12 -7.76 4.30
CA GLU A 531 -8.40 -7.82 5.74
C GLU A 531 -8.44 -6.41 6.33
N LEU A 532 -9.53 -6.07 7.00
CA LEU A 532 -9.68 -4.79 7.69
C LEU A 532 -9.43 -4.94 9.19
N ASP A 533 -8.81 -3.92 9.78
CA ASP A 533 -8.83 -3.74 11.22
C ASP A 533 -10.19 -3.18 11.66
N TYR A 534 -11.09 -4.06 12.09
CA TYR A 534 -12.42 -3.69 12.59
C TYR A 534 -12.39 -2.97 13.94
N ASN A 535 -11.21 -2.78 14.57
CA ASN A 535 -11.09 -2.00 15.81
C ASN A 535 -11.04 -0.49 15.58
N CYS A 536 -11.07 -0.02 14.33
CA CYS A 536 -11.00 1.39 13.97
C CYS A 536 -12.12 1.77 13.00
N GLY A 537 -13.00 2.69 13.40
CA GLY A 537 -14.01 3.29 12.50
C GLY A 537 -15.32 2.50 12.38
N PHE A 538 -15.58 1.53 13.25
CA PHE A 538 -16.81 0.72 13.28
C PHE A 538 -17.58 0.81 14.60
N GLU A 539 -17.09 1.61 15.56
CA GLU A 539 -17.59 1.65 16.93
C GLU A 539 -19.04 2.12 17.02
N ASP A 540 -19.44 3.10 16.19
CA ASP A 540 -20.83 3.59 16.07
C ASP A 540 -21.78 2.48 15.60
N ILE A 541 -21.43 1.76 14.53
CA ILE A 541 -22.22 0.65 13.98
C ILE A 541 -22.28 -0.51 14.96
N GLN A 542 -21.15 -0.82 15.61
CA GLN A 542 -21.06 -1.87 16.61
C GLN A 542 -21.96 -1.59 17.82
N GLU A 543 -22.01 -0.34 18.30
CA GLU A 543 -22.89 0.04 19.41
C GLU A 543 -24.38 0.04 19.01
N GLU A 544 -24.72 0.50 17.79
CA GLU A 544 -26.10 0.39 17.29
C GLU A 544 -26.55 -1.07 17.14
N TYR A 545 -25.67 -1.93 16.63
CA TYR A 545 -25.88 -3.38 16.54
C TYR A 545 -26.10 -4.03 17.90
N LYS A 546 -25.20 -3.78 18.86
CA LYS A 546 -25.31 -4.29 20.23
C LYS A 546 -26.63 -3.89 20.87
N MET A 547 -27.03 -2.63 20.75
CA MET A 547 -28.30 -2.13 21.29
C MET A 547 -29.50 -2.82 20.63
N ALA A 548 -29.50 -2.93 19.30
CA ALA A 548 -30.57 -3.60 18.57
C ALA A 548 -30.69 -5.08 18.97
N ARG A 549 -29.55 -5.79 19.02
CA ARG A 549 -29.48 -7.19 19.45
C ARG A 549 -29.94 -7.37 20.89
N ALA A 550 -29.47 -6.55 21.81
CA ALA A 550 -29.87 -6.61 23.22
C ALA A 550 -31.38 -6.44 23.39
N ASN A 551 -32.00 -5.52 22.62
CA ASN A 551 -33.45 -5.33 22.65
C ASN A 551 -34.20 -6.56 22.13
N LEU A 552 -33.84 -7.08 20.95
CA LEU A 552 -34.52 -8.25 20.37
C LEU A 552 -34.33 -9.49 21.25
N CYS A 553 -33.09 -9.82 21.61
CA CYS A 553 -32.79 -11.01 22.40
C CYS A 553 -33.21 -10.88 23.86
N GLY A 554 -33.30 -9.67 24.38
CA GLY A 554 -33.96 -9.38 25.67
C GLY A 554 -35.44 -9.75 25.63
N ILE A 555 -36.18 -9.34 24.58
CA ILE A 555 -37.59 -9.73 24.40
C ILE A 555 -37.72 -11.26 24.34
N VAL A 556 -36.86 -11.94 23.58
CA VAL A 556 -36.87 -13.41 23.48
C VAL A 556 -36.59 -14.07 24.84
N TYR A 557 -35.65 -13.54 25.61
CA TYR A 557 -35.37 -14.00 26.96
C TYR A 557 -36.58 -13.84 27.88
N ASP A 558 -37.22 -12.66 27.87
CA ASP A 558 -38.41 -12.38 28.68
C ASP A 558 -39.58 -13.29 28.30
N LEU A 559 -39.82 -13.51 27.00
CA LEU A 559 -40.82 -14.47 26.50
C LEU A 559 -40.54 -15.89 27.01
N ARG A 560 -39.27 -16.32 27.03
CA ARG A 560 -38.87 -17.62 27.57
C ARG A 560 -39.14 -17.73 29.07
N VAL A 561 -38.89 -16.67 29.83
CA VAL A 561 -39.18 -16.61 31.27
C VAL A 561 -40.69 -16.67 31.52
N ILE A 562 -41.47 -15.88 30.78
CA ILE A 562 -42.94 -15.88 30.85
C ILE A 562 -43.48 -17.27 30.53
N TYR A 563 -43.02 -17.90 29.44
CA TYR A 563 -43.40 -19.25 29.07
C TYR A 563 -43.11 -20.26 30.19
N LYS A 564 -41.89 -20.21 30.75
CA LYS A 564 -41.51 -21.09 31.86
C LYS A 564 -42.44 -20.91 33.06
N PHE A 565 -42.74 -19.66 33.42
CA PHE A 565 -43.67 -19.35 34.51
C PHE A 565 -45.07 -19.91 34.25
N ILE A 566 -45.64 -19.68 33.06
CA ILE A 566 -46.98 -20.20 32.69
C ILE A 566 -46.98 -21.72 32.72
N LYS A 567 -45.94 -22.37 32.17
CA LYS A 567 -45.82 -23.83 32.12
C LYS A 567 -45.73 -24.45 33.52
N GLU A 568 -44.94 -23.87 34.41
CA GLU A 568 -44.75 -24.38 35.78
C GLU A 568 -46.01 -24.20 36.66
N ASN A 569 -46.87 -23.23 36.32
CA ASN A 569 -48.09 -22.90 37.06
C ASN A 569 -49.38 -23.29 36.30
N SER A 570 -49.30 -24.02 35.19
CA SER A 570 -50.43 -24.28 34.30
C SER A 570 -51.60 -24.98 35.01
N GLY A 571 -51.31 -25.93 35.91
CA GLY A 571 -52.34 -26.63 36.70
C GLY A 571 -53.02 -25.79 37.79
N VAL A 572 -52.57 -24.56 38.03
CA VAL A 572 -53.21 -23.59 38.94
C VAL A 572 -53.92 -22.48 38.14
N ILE A 573 -53.39 -22.14 36.97
CA ILE A 573 -53.90 -21.07 36.11
C ILE A 573 -55.14 -21.52 35.31
N PHE A 574 -55.21 -22.81 34.95
CA PHE A 574 -56.22 -23.34 34.04
C PHE A 574 -57.02 -24.48 34.67
N ASN A 575 -58.31 -24.57 34.34
CA ASN A 575 -59.23 -25.60 34.86
C ASN A 575 -58.92 -26.97 34.21
N ASP A 576 -59.22 -28.07 34.92
CA ASP A 576 -58.89 -29.44 34.46
C ASP A 576 -59.59 -29.84 33.13
N ASP A 577 -60.69 -29.17 32.75
CA ASP A 577 -61.44 -29.43 31.52
C ASP A 577 -60.78 -28.84 30.25
N GLU A 578 -59.81 -27.93 30.38
CA GLU A 578 -59.13 -27.24 29.25
C GLU A 578 -57.68 -27.71 29.03
N LYS A 579 -57.25 -28.75 29.76
CA LYS A 579 -55.83 -29.12 29.91
C LYS A 579 -55.16 -29.59 28.62
N GLY A 580 -55.90 -30.27 27.73
CA GLY A 580 -55.37 -30.80 26.46
C GLY A 580 -55.05 -29.69 25.45
N ASP A 581 -56.00 -28.79 25.21
CA ASP A 581 -55.85 -27.70 24.25
C ASP A 581 -54.75 -26.71 24.68
N ILE A 582 -54.62 -26.48 25.99
CA ILE A 582 -53.59 -25.60 26.55
C ILE A 582 -52.20 -26.22 26.47
N GLU A 583 -52.08 -27.54 26.65
CA GLU A 583 -50.80 -28.24 26.46
C GLU A 583 -50.31 -28.14 25.00
N GLU A 584 -51.22 -28.21 24.04
CA GLU A 584 -50.89 -28.02 22.61
C GLU A 584 -50.46 -26.57 22.31
N ILE A 585 -51.18 -25.57 22.82
CA ILE A 585 -50.79 -24.15 22.68
C ILE A 585 -49.42 -23.90 23.31
N LEU A 586 -49.18 -24.43 24.52
CA LEU A 586 -47.88 -24.29 25.19
C LEU A 586 -46.75 -24.99 24.43
N LYS A 587 -47.02 -26.08 23.71
CA LYS A 587 -46.05 -26.70 22.82
C LYS A 587 -45.72 -25.78 21.64
N ARG A 588 -46.73 -25.19 20.99
CA ARG A 588 -46.51 -24.25 19.87
C ARG A 588 -45.74 -23.01 20.29
N VAL A 589 -46.08 -22.43 21.45
CA VAL A 589 -45.34 -21.29 22.01
C VAL A 589 -43.89 -21.67 22.33
N LYS A 590 -43.64 -22.90 22.80
CA LYS A 590 -42.28 -23.41 23.05
C LYS A 590 -41.47 -23.44 21.75
N ASP A 591 -42.03 -24.02 20.69
CA ASP A 591 -41.36 -24.18 19.41
C ASP A 591 -41.04 -22.81 18.80
N LEU A 592 -41.96 -21.84 18.89
CA LEU A 592 -41.71 -20.44 18.49
C LEU A 592 -40.58 -19.80 19.30
N ILE A 593 -40.53 -20.02 20.62
CA ILE A 593 -39.43 -19.50 21.45
C ILE A 593 -38.10 -20.15 21.07
N GLU A 594 -38.07 -21.43 20.72
CA GLU A 594 -36.86 -22.12 20.28
C GLU A 594 -36.36 -21.59 18.93
N LEU A 595 -37.25 -21.27 17.99
CA LEU A 595 -36.92 -20.56 16.75
C LEU A 595 -36.34 -19.16 17.04
N LEU A 596 -36.98 -18.39 17.92
CA LEU A 596 -36.50 -17.06 18.32
C LEU A 596 -35.14 -17.11 19.05
N VAL A 597 -34.86 -18.16 19.82
CA VAL A 597 -33.55 -18.38 20.44
C VAL A 597 -32.50 -18.68 19.37
N THR A 598 -32.85 -19.46 18.34
CA THR A 598 -31.97 -19.77 17.22
C THR A 598 -31.68 -18.52 16.38
N LEU A 599 -32.67 -17.64 16.21
CA LEU A 599 -32.52 -16.32 15.59
C LEU A 599 -31.46 -15.49 16.34
N CYS A 600 -31.54 -15.43 17.66
CA CYS A 600 -30.55 -14.76 18.51
C CYS A 600 -29.16 -15.39 18.45
N ALA A 601 -29.05 -16.70 18.20
CA ALA A 601 -27.77 -17.39 18.07
C ALA A 601 -27.01 -17.02 16.77
N ALA A 602 -27.72 -16.65 15.70
CA ALA A 602 -27.15 -16.10 14.48
C ALA A 602 -26.57 -14.68 14.69
N MET A 603 -26.99 -14.00 15.76
CA MET A 603 -26.56 -12.65 16.13
C MET A 603 -25.43 -12.73 17.17
N LYS A 604 -24.17 -12.83 16.72
CA LYS A 604 -22.99 -12.80 17.59
C LYS A 604 -22.79 -11.43 18.26
N ASP A 605 -21.90 -11.33 19.24
CA ASP A 605 -21.67 -10.07 19.96
C ASP A 605 -21.04 -8.98 19.07
N CYS A 606 -20.10 -9.36 18.19
CA CYS A 606 -19.47 -8.46 17.23
C CYS A 606 -20.24 -8.47 15.90
N VAL A 607 -20.42 -7.29 15.29
CA VAL A 607 -21.16 -7.11 14.02
C VAL A 607 -20.44 -7.77 12.84
N GLN A 608 -19.11 -7.85 12.88
CA GLN A 608 -18.31 -8.58 11.89
C GLN A 608 -18.65 -10.07 11.82
N ASP A 609 -19.10 -10.65 12.94
CA ASP A 609 -19.48 -12.06 13.08
C ASP A 609 -20.99 -12.26 12.94
N PHE A 610 -21.74 -11.22 12.53
CA PHE A 610 -23.18 -11.29 12.35
C PHE A 610 -23.53 -12.08 11.08
N ASP A 611 -24.07 -13.28 11.27
CA ASP A 611 -24.55 -14.13 10.17
C ASP A 611 -25.94 -13.64 9.70
N PHE A 612 -25.94 -12.57 8.91
CA PHE A 612 -27.16 -11.95 8.42
C PHE A 612 -27.98 -12.87 7.52
N VAL A 613 -27.33 -13.74 6.75
CA VAL A 613 -28.02 -14.71 5.87
C VAL A 613 -28.81 -15.69 6.72
N ARG A 614 -28.18 -16.28 7.74
CA ARG A 614 -28.87 -17.20 8.65
C ARG A 614 -29.94 -16.51 9.49
N PHE A 615 -29.66 -15.31 9.99
CA PHE A 615 -30.65 -14.48 10.69
C PHE A 615 -31.90 -14.28 9.85
N ARG A 616 -31.72 -13.89 8.59
CA ARG A 616 -32.82 -13.67 7.65
C ARG A 616 -33.64 -14.93 7.39
N LEU A 617 -32.99 -16.08 7.18
CA LEU A 617 -33.69 -17.35 6.96
C LEU A 617 -34.55 -17.74 8.18
N ILE A 618 -33.99 -17.66 9.38
CA ILE A 618 -34.73 -17.97 10.61
C ILE A 618 -35.85 -16.95 10.84
N TYR A 619 -35.64 -15.68 10.52
CA TYR A 619 -36.67 -14.65 10.65
C TYR A 619 -37.88 -14.95 9.77
N LYS A 620 -37.66 -15.45 8.55
CA LYS A 620 -38.71 -15.92 7.65
C LYS A 620 -39.49 -17.10 8.24
N GLU A 621 -38.79 -18.10 8.78
CA GLU A 621 -39.42 -19.22 9.48
C GLU A 621 -40.28 -18.74 10.67
N VAL A 622 -39.83 -17.72 11.40
CA VAL A 622 -40.61 -17.11 12.49
C VAL A 622 -41.87 -16.44 11.97
N LEU A 623 -41.80 -15.71 10.85
CA LEU A 623 -42.98 -15.09 10.23
C LEU A 623 -43.99 -16.14 9.77
N GLU A 624 -43.51 -17.18 9.09
CA GLU A 624 -44.31 -18.34 8.66
C GLU A 624 -44.98 -19.01 9.85
N TYR A 625 -44.23 -19.31 10.90
CA TYR A 625 -44.74 -19.98 12.10
C TYR A 625 -45.84 -19.16 12.80
N ILE A 626 -45.63 -17.85 12.95
CA ILE A 626 -46.60 -16.96 13.60
C ILE A 626 -47.91 -16.92 12.80
N LEU A 627 -47.82 -16.79 11.47
CA LEU A 627 -49.00 -16.72 10.63
C LEU A 627 -49.72 -18.06 10.52
N ASP A 628 -49.00 -19.17 10.38
CA ASP A 628 -49.60 -20.51 10.37
C ASP A 628 -50.30 -20.79 11.71
N PHE A 629 -49.71 -20.39 12.84
CA PHE A 629 -50.35 -20.53 14.15
C PHE A 629 -51.70 -19.80 14.21
N PHE A 630 -51.77 -18.55 13.73
CA PHE A 630 -53.02 -17.78 13.77
C PHE A 630 -54.04 -18.19 12.69
N LEU A 631 -53.59 -18.47 11.48
CA LEU A 631 -54.46 -18.66 10.32
C LEU A 631 -54.89 -20.11 10.13
N VAL A 632 -53.98 -21.05 10.39
CA VAL A 632 -54.17 -22.49 10.18
C VAL A 632 -54.54 -23.17 11.51
N ASP A 633 -53.66 -23.09 12.52
CA ASP A 633 -53.84 -23.83 13.78
C ASP A 633 -55.00 -23.28 14.63
N MET A 634 -55.15 -21.95 14.76
CA MET A 634 -56.31 -21.32 15.42
C MET A 634 -57.59 -21.30 14.55
N GLU A 635 -57.52 -21.93 13.38
CA GLU A 635 -58.64 -22.12 12.44
C GLU A 635 -59.30 -20.81 11.96
N LEU A 636 -58.58 -19.68 12.00
CA LEU A 636 -59.15 -18.38 11.61
C LEU A 636 -59.60 -18.39 10.15
N MET A 637 -58.85 -19.04 9.25
CA MET A 637 -59.25 -19.18 7.85
C MET A 637 -60.46 -20.12 7.68
N LYS A 638 -60.60 -21.15 8.52
CA LYS A 638 -61.76 -22.06 8.48
C LYS A 638 -63.04 -21.38 8.96
N LYS A 639 -62.94 -20.41 9.86
CA LYS A 639 -64.08 -19.62 10.37
C LYS A 639 -64.67 -18.65 9.34
N VAL A 640 -64.02 -18.45 8.20
CA VAL A 640 -64.55 -17.61 7.12
C VAL A 640 -65.66 -18.37 6.38
N GLU A 641 -66.90 -17.88 6.48
CA GLU A 641 -68.07 -18.46 5.81
C GLU A 641 -68.14 -18.02 4.35
N ILE A 642 -68.38 -18.99 3.44
CA ILE A 642 -68.54 -18.75 2.00
C ILE A 642 -69.91 -19.30 1.58
N GLY A 643 -70.82 -18.42 1.21
CA GLY A 643 -72.18 -18.77 0.78
C GLY A 643 -72.26 -19.28 -0.66
N GLU A 644 -73.37 -19.95 -1.01
CA GLU A 644 -73.58 -20.52 -2.36
C GLU A 644 -73.94 -19.48 -3.43
N GLU A 645 -74.60 -18.36 -3.08
CA GLU A 645 -75.10 -17.37 -4.07
C GLU A 645 -74.07 -16.30 -4.46
N ASP A 646 -73.21 -15.86 -3.53
CA ASP A 646 -72.25 -14.74 -3.72
C ASP A 646 -70.76 -15.17 -3.65
N GLN A 647 -70.51 -16.46 -3.90
CA GLN A 647 -69.22 -17.13 -3.68
C GLN A 647 -68.03 -16.43 -4.34
N GLU A 648 -68.12 -16.07 -5.63
CA GLU A 648 -67.04 -15.39 -6.36
C GLU A 648 -66.71 -14.03 -5.75
N GLN A 649 -67.72 -13.25 -5.36
CA GLN A 649 -67.53 -11.93 -4.77
C GLN A 649 -66.93 -12.03 -3.36
N GLN A 650 -67.36 -13.00 -2.56
CA GLN A 650 -66.83 -13.24 -1.21
C GLN A 650 -65.37 -13.71 -1.26
N ILE A 651 -65.04 -14.68 -2.10
CA ILE A 651 -63.65 -15.15 -2.31
C ILE A 651 -62.74 -14.00 -2.77
N SER A 652 -63.21 -13.18 -3.72
CA SER A 652 -62.49 -12.00 -4.19
C SER A 652 -62.26 -10.97 -3.06
N LEU A 653 -63.26 -10.73 -2.21
CA LEU A 653 -63.15 -9.85 -1.04
C LEU A 653 -62.17 -10.37 0.01
N ILE A 654 -62.21 -11.68 0.32
CA ILE A 654 -61.33 -12.33 1.30
C ILE A 654 -59.88 -12.29 0.83
N ASN A 655 -59.60 -12.80 -0.37
CA ASN A 655 -58.25 -12.81 -0.94
C ASN A 655 -57.74 -11.39 -1.21
N GLY A 656 -58.62 -10.50 -1.69
CA GLY A 656 -58.32 -9.08 -1.80
C GLY A 656 -58.02 -8.43 -0.45
N GLY A 657 -58.62 -8.91 0.63
CA GLY A 657 -58.31 -8.54 2.01
C GLY A 657 -56.91 -9.02 2.41
N PHE A 658 -56.62 -10.31 2.24
CA PHE A 658 -55.29 -10.90 2.50
C PHE A 658 -54.17 -10.16 1.76
N GLN A 659 -54.33 -9.93 0.46
CA GLN A 659 -53.41 -9.19 -0.38
C GLN A 659 -53.22 -7.71 0.02
N ARG A 660 -54.08 -7.15 0.88
CA ARG A 660 -53.92 -5.77 1.41
C ARG A 660 -53.43 -5.75 2.85
N VAL A 661 -53.84 -6.72 3.66
CA VAL A 661 -53.54 -6.78 5.09
C VAL A 661 -52.16 -7.37 5.35
N PHE A 662 -51.80 -8.50 4.72
CA PHE A 662 -50.51 -9.14 4.97
C PHE A 662 -49.31 -8.27 4.59
N PRO A 663 -49.28 -7.60 3.41
CA PRO A 663 -48.19 -6.66 3.12
C PRO A 663 -48.06 -5.55 4.16
N LEU A 664 -49.18 -5.09 4.76
CA LEU A 664 -49.14 -4.06 5.80
C LEU A 664 -48.60 -4.63 7.12
N ILE A 665 -49.03 -5.82 7.52
CA ILE A 665 -48.52 -6.50 8.72
C ILE A 665 -47.02 -6.74 8.59
N PHE A 666 -46.57 -7.33 7.47
CA PHE A 666 -45.15 -7.56 7.24
C PHE A 666 -44.36 -6.26 7.23
N LYS A 667 -44.86 -5.19 6.59
CA LYS A 667 -44.19 -3.88 6.64
C LYS A 667 -44.00 -3.36 8.07
N ILE A 668 -44.99 -3.54 8.95
CA ILE A 668 -44.90 -3.11 10.35
C ILE A 668 -43.89 -3.97 11.11
N VAL A 669 -43.99 -5.30 10.97
CA VAL A 669 -43.13 -6.26 11.69
C VAL A 669 -41.68 -6.15 11.21
N ASP A 670 -41.47 -6.01 9.90
CA ASP A 670 -40.15 -5.79 9.30
C ASP A 670 -39.56 -4.44 9.73
N LEU A 671 -40.36 -3.37 9.78
CA LEU A 671 -39.89 -2.06 10.25
C LEU A 671 -39.35 -2.12 11.68
N LEU A 672 -39.99 -2.90 12.55
CA LEU A 672 -39.60 -3.03 13.95
C LEU A 672 -38.42 -3.97 14.16
N PHE A 673 -38.33 -5.06 13.37
CA PHE A 673 -37.39 -6.15 13.64
C PHE A 673 -36.40 -6.41 12.50
N TYR A 674 -36.83 -6.59 11.25
CA TYR A 674 -35.94 -6.97 10.14
C TYR A 674 -35.12 -5.80 9.56
N ASN A 675 -35.81 -4.72 9.17
CA ASN A 675 -35.24 -3.57 8.47
C ASN A 675 -34.15 -2.88 9.28
N LYS A 676 -34.24 -2.91 10.62
CA LYS A 676 -33.21 -2.36 11.50
C LYS A 676 -31.89 -3.11 11.33
N PHE A 677 -31.89 -4.45 11.37
CA PHE A 677 -30.67 -5.24 11.20
C PHE A 677 -30.19 -5.22 9.75
N LEU A 678 -31.10 -5.21 8.77
CA LEU A 678 -30.74 -5.04 7.36
C LEU A 678 -29.97 -3.72 7.15
N ARG A 679 -30.44 -2.62 7.73
CA ARG A 679 -29.77 -1.30 7.62
C ARG A 679 -28.40 -1.29 8.29
N ILE A 680 -28.29 -1.87 9.49
CA ILE A 680 -27.02 -1.97 10.21
C ILE A 680 -26.02 -2.80 9.40
N TYR A 681 -26.46 -3.95 8.87
CA TYR A 681 -25.62 -4.82 8.04
C TYR A 681 -25.22 -4.17 6.71
N TYR A 682 -26.14 -3.44 6.06
CA TYR A 682 -25.84 -2.64 4.88
C TYR A 682 -24.76 -1.58 5.19
N ALA A 683 -24.94 -0.81 6.27
CA ALA A 683 -23.97 0.22 6.66
C ALA A 683 -22.60 -0.39 7.00
N PHE A 684 -22.58 -1.54 7.66
CA PHE A 684 -21.36 -2.29 7.93
C PHE A 684 -20.65 -2.70 6.63
N LYS A 685 -21.35 -3.34 5.69
CA LYS A 685 -20.77 -3.77 4.40
C LYS A 685 -20.35 -2.61 3.51
N GLN A 686 -21.10 -1.51 3.53
CA GLN A 686 -20.73 -0.29 2.82
C GLN A 686 -19.43 0.30 3.36
N ARG A 687 -19.29 0.37 4.69
CA ARG A 687 -18.08 0.89 5.31
C ARG A 687 -16.88 -0.02 5.08
N GLU A 688 -17.07 -1.34 5.14
CA GLU A 688 -16.06 -2.34 4.77
C GLU A 688 -15.56 -2.08 3.34
N TYR A 689 -16.47 -1.91 2.37
CA TYR A 689 -16.13 -1.60 0.98
C TYR A 689 -15.27 -0.34 0.82
N TYR A 690 -15.70 0.79 1.40
CA TYR A 690 -14.99 2.06 1.22
C TYR A 690 -13.65 2.10 1.96
N LEU A 691 -13.54 1.54 3.17
CA LEU A 691 -12.25 1.46 3.86
C LEU A 691 -11.24 0.67 3.03
N ARG A 692 -11.64 -0.49 2.51
CA ARG A 692 -10.79 -1.31 1.63
C ARG A 692 -10.29 -0.51 0.42
N LYS A 693 -11.21 0.16 -0.28
CA LYS A 693 -10.91 0.94 -1.49
C LYS A 693 -10.07 2.19 -1.23
N GLU A 694 -10.26 2.84 -0.08
CA GLU A 694 -9.68 4.17 0.19
C GLU A 694 -8.35 4.14 0.94
N THR A 695 -8.12 3.16 1.81
CA THR A 695 -6.98 3.19 2.73
C THR A 695 -5.91 2.15 2.46
N ALA A 696 -6.24 1.09 1.72
CA ALA A 696 -5.35 -0.06 1.53
C ALA A 696 -4.97 -0.30 0.05
N VAL A 697 -5.51 0.47 -0.90
CA VAL A 697 -5.14 0.37 -2.33
C VAL A 697 -4.08 1.43 -2.67
N PHE A 698 -2.99 1.01 -3.31
CA PHE A 698 -1.85 1.87 -3.66
C PHE A 698 -2.25 3.08 -4.50
N SER A 699 -3.01 2.88 -5.59
CA SER A 699 -3.44 3.96 -6.49
C SER A 699 -4.25 5.05 -5.79
N THR A 700 -5.20 4.68 -4.93
CA THR A 700 -5.99 5.62 -4.13
C THR A 700 -5.12 6.34 -3.10
N PHE A 701 -4.20 5.62 -2.47
CA PHE A 701 -3.31 6.17 -1.45
C PHE A 701 -2.40 7.27 -2.02
N ILE A 702 -1.74 7.02 -3.15
CA ILE A 702 -0.83 8.01 -3.74
C ILE A 702 -1.56 9.24 -4.31
N ASN A 703 -2.85 9.11 -4.65
CA ASN A 703 -3.69 10.25 -5.03
C ASN A 703 -3.89 11.22 -3.86
N ARG A 704 -3.97 10.70 -2.63
CA ARG A 704 -4.04 11.49 -1.38
C ARG A 704 -2.65 11.92 -0.89
N HIS A 705 -1.63 11.13 -1.19
CA HIS A 705 -0.26 11.32 -0.73
C HIS A 705 0.76 11.31 -1.88
N PRO A 706 0.77 12.33 -2.75
CA PRO A 706 1.63 12.36 -3.95
C PRO A 706 3.14 12.51 -3.63
N GLY A 707 3.50 12.78 -2.37
CA GLY A 707 4.89 12.96 -1.91
C GLY A 707 5.65 11.66 -1.60
N ILE A 708 5.13 10.52 -2.02
CA ILE A 708 5.70 9.20 -1.76
C ILE A 708 6.98 8.96 -2.60
N ASP A 709 7.95 8.25 -2.04
CA ASP A 709 9.25 7.97 -2.68
C ASP A 709 9.82 6.63 -2.19
N HIS A 710 10.58 5.91 -3.01
CA HIS A 710 11.31 4.72 -2.54
C HIS A 710 12.66 5.14 -1.93
N GLN A 711 12.98 4.65 -0.72
CA GLN A 711 14.25 4.95 -0.02
C GLN A 711 14.74 3.77 0.85
N ALA A 712 14.20 2.55 0.68
CA ALA A 712 14.53 1.37 1.49
C ALA A 712 14.48 1.63 3.02
N GLY A 713 13.44 2.33 3.48
CA GLY A 713 13.33 2.78 4.87
C GLY A 713 12.59 4.09 5.06
N VAL A 714 12.72 4.69 6.24
CA VAL A 714 11.89 5.84 6.65
C VAL A 714 12.67 6.86 7.48
N ARG A 715 12.30 8.14 7.33
CA ARG A 715 12.80 9.23 8.18
C ARG A 715 12.17 9.18 9.57
N LYS A 716 12.88 9.67 10.58
CA LYS A 716 12.27 9.96 11.89
C LYS A 716 11.06 10.89 11.71
N GLY A 717 9.91 10.48 12.24
CA GLY A 717 8.62 11.16 12.10
C GLY A 717 7.91 10.92 10.76
N GLY A 718 8.38 9.98 9.94
CA GLY A 718 7.75 9.60 8.68
C GLY A 718 6.88 8.35 8.78
N THR A 719 6.31 7.94 7.64
CA THR A 719 5.56 6.68 7.48
C THR A 719 6.29 5.79 6.49
N PHE A 720 6.56 4.55 6.91
CA PHE A 720 7.07 3.47 6.10
C PHE A 720 5.91 2.72 5.46
N ILE A 721 5.96 2.49 4.15
CA ILE A 721 4.87 1.94 3.37
C ILE A 721 5.39 0.69 2.66
N MET A 722 4.74 -0.44 2.87
CA MET A 722 5.01 -1.68 2.12
C MET A 722 3.97 -1.86 1.04
N LEU A 723 4.41 -2.27 -0.16
CA LEU A 723 3.53 -2.74 -1.21
C LEU A 723 3.58 -4.26 -1.31
N TYR A 724 2.40 -4.86 -1.35
CA TYR A 724 2.23 -6.29 -1.53
C TYR A 724 1.21 -6.58 -2.63
N LYS A 725 1.22 -7.82 -3.12
CA LYS A 725 0.30 -8.31 -4.15
C LYS A 725 -0.51 -9.47 -3.56
N ASP A 726 -1.80 -9.53 -3.90
CA ASP A 726 -2.69 -10.63 -3.54
C ASP A 726 -2.20 -11.94 -4.18
N GLY A 727 -2.06 -13.01 -3.39
CA GLY A 727 -1.58 -14.30 -3.86
C GLY A 727 -1.58 -15.36 -2.75
N GLU A 728 -1.03 -16.54 -3.03
CA GLU A 728 -1.02 -17.66 -2.07
C GLU A 728 -0.24 -17.32 -0.77
N ASP A 729 0.70 -16.36 -0.83
CA ASP A 729 1.58 -15.93 0.28
C ASP A 729 1.55 -14.41 0.57
N ASP A 730 0.69 -13.62 -0.11
CA ASP A 730 0.61 -12.15 -0.03
C ASP A 730 1.97 -11.43 0.13
N THR A 731 2.85 -11.59 -0.86
CA THR A 731 4.26 -11.23 -0.73
C THR A 731 4.53 -9.74 -0.91
N VAL A 732 5.43 -9.21 -0.08
CA VAL A 732 5.95 -7.84 -0.21
C VAL A 732 6.98 -7.79 -1.33
N PHE A 733 6.84 -6.83 -2.24
CA PHE A 733 7.73 -6.71 -3.40
C PHE A 733 8.35 -5.33 -3.57
N ALA A 734 7.83 -4.32 -2.87
CA ALA A 734 8.29 -2.95 -2.93
C ALA A 734 8.00 -2.20 -1.64
N ASP A 735 8.72 -1.10 -1.42
CA ASP A 735 8.50 -0.19 -0.32
C ASP A 735 8.60 1.27 -0.75
N PHE A 736 8.01 2.11 0.09
CA PHE A 736 7.96 3.54 -0.05
C PHE A 736 8.03 4.22 1.31
N ASN A 737 8.28 5.53 1.30
CA ASN A 737 8.25 6.36 2.48
C ASN A 737 7.51 7.67 2.24
N LEU A 738 6.90 8.18 3.30
CA LEU A 738 6.45 9.55 3.41
C LEU A 738 7.28 10.30 4.46
N PRO A 739 7.66 11.57 4.20
CA PRO A 739 8.46 12.36 5.13
C PRO A 739 7.64 12.93 6.31
N TYR A 740 6.40 12.48 6.48
CA TYR A 740 5.48 12.87 7.55
C TYR A 740 4.67 11.64 8.00
N LEU A 741 4.14 11.70 9.22
CA LEU A 741 3.17 10.72 9.71
C LEU A 741 1.88 10.87 8.90
N CYS A 742 1.62 9.90 8.03
CA CYS A 742 0.31 9.71 7.42
C CYS A 742 -0.64 9.02 8.40
N CYS A 743 -1.94 9.15 8.12
CA CYS A 743 -2.90 8.08 8.44
C CYS A 743 -3.36 8.02 9.91
N GLY A 744 -3.32 9.14 10.63
CA GLY A 744 -4.11 9.29 11.87
C GLY A 744 -5.57 9.62 11.54
N SER A 745 -6.54 8.89 12.11
CA SER A 745 -8.02 9.11 12.19
C SER A 745 -8.81 9.76 11.03
N GLU A 746 -8.20 10.05 9.89
CA GLU A 746 -8.79 10.70 8.72
C GLU A 746 -9.16 9.66 7.64
N ASN A 747 -9.50 8.44 8.06
CA ASN A 747 -10.21 7.48 7.23
C ASN A 747 -11.69 7.90 7.17
N CYS A 748 -11.96 9.10 6.65
CA CYS A 748 -13.31 9.60 6.45
C CYS A 748 -13.96 8.81 5.32
N VAL A 749 -14.61 7.70 5.67
CA VAL A 749 -15.47 6.96 4.76
C VAL A 749 -16.60 7.90 4.33
N PRO A 750 -16.88 8.04 3.02
CA PRO A 750 -17.99 8.87 2.56
C PRO A 750 -19.29 8.43 3.24
N MET A 751 -19.99 9.39 3.83
CA MET A 751 -21.27 9.14 4.52
C MET A 751 -22.41 8.78 3.56
N CYS A 752 -22.23 9.03 2.26
CA CYS A 752 -23.24 8.80 1.23
C CYS A 752 -22.68 7.90 0.14
N ASP A 753 -23.50 6.96 -0.32
CA ASP A 753 -23.20 6.12 -1.46
C ASP A 753 -23.00 6.98 -2.72
N ASP A 754 -21.84 6.85 -3.36
CA ASP A 754 -21.53 7.47 -4.64
C ASP A 754 -22.02 6.63 -5.84
N GLY A 755 -22.71 5.52 -5.56
CA GLY A 755 -23.21 4.55 -6.53
C GLY A 755 -22.18 3.48 -6.90
N SER A 756 -20.99 3.48 -6.28
CA SER A 756 -19.96 2.46 -6.53
C SER A 756 -20.11 1.21 -5.66
N PHE A 757 -20.85 1.29 -4.55
CA PHE A 757 -21.10 0.15 -3.68
C PHE A 757 -22.29 -0.68 -4.19
N ASN A 758 -22.03 -1.93 -4.60
CA ASN A 758 -23.08 -2.87 -4.95
C ASN A 758 -23.39 -3.79 -3.77
N PHE A 759 -24.59 -3.65 -3.19
CA PHE A 759 -25.02 -4.49 -2.07
C PHE A 759 -25.78 -5.73 -2.57
N ASP A 760 -25.06 -6.85 -2.63
CA ASP A 760 -25.53 -8.07 -3.27
C ASP A 760 -26.23 -9.03 -2.27
N LEU A 761 -27.53 -8.80 -2.04
CA LEU A 761 -28.38 -9.62 -1.15
C LEU A 761 -29.52 -10.29 -1.95
N PRO A 762 -29.88 -11.57 -1.68
CA PRO A 762 -31.04 -12.20 -2.33
C PRO A 762 -32.37 -11.46 -2.05
N PRO A 763 -33.40 -11.59 -2.91
CA PRO A 763 -34.74 -11.03 -2.68
C PRO A 763 -35.38 -11.67 -1.45
N PHE A 764 -36.25 -11.01 -0.67
CA PHE A 764 -36.83 -11.58 0.57
C PHE A 764 -38.27 -12.01 0.33
N ALA A 765 -38.43 -13.28 -0.06
CA ALA A 765 -39.73 -13.85 -0.40
C ALA A 765 -40.50 -14.20 0.88
N ARG A 766 -41.76 -13.81 1.03
CA ARG A 766 -42.59 -13.98 2.23
C ARG A 766 -43.74 -14.94 1.96
N PRO A 767 -44.25 -15.64 2.98
CA PRO A 767 -45.35 -16.59 2.78
C PRO A 767 -46.65 -15.89 2.39
N ASP A 768 -47.43 -16.58 1.56
CA ASP A 768 -48.72 -16.11 1.07
C ASP A 768 -49.87 -17.02 1.48
N TYR A 769 -51.06 -16.44 1.60
CA TYR A 769 -52.26 -17.15 2.00
C TYR A 769 -53.43 -16.81 1.07
N ALA A 770 -54.20 -17.82 0.70
CA ALA A 770 -55.41 -17.64 -0.08
C ALA A 770 -56.51 -18.64 0.33
N VAL A 771 -57.75 -18.29 0.00
CA VAL A 771 -58.92 -19.18 0.16
C VAL A 771 -59.59 -19.35 -1.19
N THR A 772 -59.99 -20.57 -1.51
CA THR A 772 -60.86 -20.85 -2.63
C THR A 772 -61.89 -21.90 -2.23
N THR A 773 -62.72 -22.29 -3.17
CA THR A 773 -63.74 -23.31 -3.01
C THR A 773 -63.44 -24.51 -3.89
N ILE A 774 -64.02 -25.65 -3.53
CA ILE A 774 -63.95 -26.90 -4.29
C ILE A 774 -64.15 -26.63 -5.79
N ASP A 775 -63.26 -27.20 -6.61
CA ASP A 775 -63.24 -27.12 -8.08
C ASP A 775 -63.12 -25.71 -8.68
N ASN A 776 -62.82 -24.67 -7.88
CA ASN A 776 -62.66 -23.29 -8.36
C ASN A 776 -61.21 -22.80 -8.22
N SER A 777 -60.70 -22.17 -9.27
CA SER A 777 -59.35 -21.59 -9.31
C SER A 777 -59.27 -20.27 -8.54
N VAL A 778 -58.07 -19.93 -8.05
CA VAL A 778 -57.77 -18.63 -7.41
C VAL A 778 -56.46 -18.05 -7.93
N GLU A 779 -56.44 -16.73 -8.11
CA GLU A 779 -55.22 -15.97 -8.43
C GLU A 779 -54.59 -15.41 -7.15
N VAL A 780 -53.29 -15.67 -6.98
CA VAL A 780 -52.49 -15.22 -5.84
C VAL A 780 -51.37 -14.31 -6.34
N ASP A 781 -51.45 -13.03 -6.01
CA ASP A 781 -50.43 -12.02 -6.30
C ASP A 781 -49.33 -12.07 -5.22
N VAL A 782 -48.40 -13.02 -5.38
CA VAL A 782 -47.32 -13.31 -4.40
C VAL A 782 -46.33 -12.15 -4.25
N LEU A 783 -46.01 -11.45 -5.34
CA LEU A 783 -45.02 -10.35 -5.33
C LEU A 783 -45.45 -9.14 -4.49
N ARG A 784 -46.74 -9.05 -4.15
CA ARG A 784 -47.31 -7.89 -3.46
C ARG A 784 -46.80 -7.73 -2.04
N ASN A 785 -46.47 -8.83 -1.37
CA ASN A 785 -45.94 -8.82 0.00
C ASN A 785 -44.39 -8.86 0.03
N ASP A 786 -43.74 -9.16 -1.10
CA ASP A 786 -42.30 -9.37 -1.27
C ASP A 786 -41.45 -8.10 -1.41
N TYR A 787 -42.00 -6.96 -0.99
CA TYR A 787 -41.29 -5.68 -1.06
C TYR A 787 -39.99 -5.69 -0.25
N GLN A 788 -38.90 -5.14 -0.82
CA GLN A 788 -37.62 -4.93 -0.14
C GLN A 788 -37.33 -3.44 0.09
N MET A 789 -36.81 -3.11 1.28
CA MET A 789 -36.46 -1.74 1.69
C MET A 789 -35.44 -1.07 0.76
N LEU A 790 -34.48 -1.82 0.24
CA LEU A 790 -33.42 -1.31 -0.65
C LEU A 790 -33.84 -1.32 -2.13
N GLY A 791 -35.11 -1.63 -2.43
CA GLY A 791 -35.61 -1.80 -3.78
C GLY A 791 -35.11 -3.09 -4.45
N GLY A 792 -35.51 -3.30 -5.70
CA GLY A 792 -35.15 -4.46 -6.51
C GLY A 792 -36.18 -4.70 -7.61
N GLU A 793 -35.73 -5.37 -8.68
CA GLU A 793 -36.61 -5.86 -9.75
C GLU A 793 -36.69 -7.38 -9.56
N PHE A 794 -37.89 -7.90 -9.31
CA PHE A 794 -38.10 -9.28 -8.93
C PHE A 794 -39.02 -10.00 -9.92
N GLU A 795 -38.65 -11.24 -10.21
CA GLU A 795 -39.39 -12.14 -11.09
C GLU A 795 -39.52 -13.51 -10.42
N ILE A 796 -40.64 -14.18 -10.72
CA ILE A 796 -40.88 -15.56 -10.29
C ILE A 796 -40.18 -16.48 -11.29
N ASP A 797 -39.08 -17.08 -10.85
CA ASP A 797 -38.20 -17.93 -11.66
C ASP A 797 -38.75 -19.36 -11.82
N SER A 798 -39.30 -19.91 -10.75
CA SER A 798 -39.85 -21.27 -10.75
C SER A 798 -40.93 -21.45 -9.69
N VAL A 799 -41.82 -22.42 -9.91
CA VAL A 799 -42.85 -22.84 -8.96
C VAL A 799 -42.71 -24.34 -8.73
N ASP A 800 -42.50 -24.73 -7.47
CA ASP A 800 -42.45 -26.12 -7.05
C ASP A 800 -43.84 -26.59 -6.60
N THR A 801 -44.43 -27.46 -7.43
CA THR A 801 -45.75 -28.04 -7.20
C THR A 801 -45.69 -29.46 -6.63
N SER A 802 -44.55 -29.89 -6.09
CA SER A 802 -44.40 -31.26 -5.55
C SER A 802 -45.25 -31.51 -4.30
N GLU A 803 -45.53 -30.47 -3.51
CA GLU A 803 -46.33 -30.55 -2.28
C GLU A 803 -47.83 -30.27 -2.49
N THR A 804 -48.23 -29.80 -3.67
CA THR A 804 -49.65 -29.52 -3.96
C THR A 804 -50.36 -30.76 -4.48
N THR A 805 -51.61 -30.92 -4.05
CA THR A 805 -52.52 -31.91 -4.62
C THR A 805 -53.23 -31.42 -5.88
N GLY A 806 -53.30 -30.09 -6.10
CA GLY A 806 -53.83 -29.40 -7.27
C GLY A 806 -52.79 -29.09 -8.36
N GLY A 807 -53.07 -28.08 -9.18
CA GLY A 807 -52.18 -27.58 -10.23
C GLY A 807 -51.97 -26.08 -10.15
N VAL A 808 -50.74 -25.62 -10.38
CA VAL A 808 -50.39 -24.19 -10.41
C VAL A 808 -49.94 -23.81 -11.82
N SER A 809 -50.41 -22.68 -12.31
CA SER A 809 -49.97 -22.10 -13.58
C SER A 809 -49.56 -20.65 -13.38
N GLN A 810 -48.52 -20.23 -14.10
CA GLN A 810 -47.95 -18.89 -14.04
C GLN A 810 -48.25 -18.17 -15.36
N GLY A 811 -48.96 -17.04 -15.29
CA GLY A 811 -49.34 -16.27 -16.47
C GLY A 811 -48.19 -15.39 -17.02
N SER A 812 -47.35 -14.86 -16.14
CA SER A 812 -46.14 -14.11 -16.47
C SER A 812 -45.14 -14.12 -15.30
N GLU A 813 -43.87 -13.85 -15.57
CA GLU A 813 -42.78 -13.78 -14.57
C GLU A 813 -43.02 -12.71 -13.49
N THR A 814 -43.86 -11.71 -13.77
CA THR A 814 -44.26 -10.64 -12.83
C THR A 814 -45.77 -10.64 -12.50
N GLY A 815 -46.49 -11.70 -12.89
CA GLY A 815 -47.94 -11.80 -12.75
C GLY A 815 -48.38 -12.68 -11.57
N PRO A 816 -49.68 -12.68 -11.23
CA PRO A 816 -50.20 -13.57 -10.20
C PRO A 816 -50.06 -15.04 -10.62
N LEU A 817 -49.95 -15.91 -9.61
CA LEU A 817 -49.98 -17.36 -9.79
C LEU A 817 -51.42 -17.86 -9.70
N THR A 818 -51.86 -18.68 -10.66
CA THR A 818 -53.20 -19.28 -10.67
C THR A 818 -53.14 -20.69 -10.13
N TYR A 819 -53.78 -20.93 -8.99
CA TYR A 819 -53.94 -22.25 -8.39
C TYR A 819 -55.30 -22.85 -8.75
N ILE A 820 -55.30 -24.14 -9.09
CA ILE A 820 -56.49 -24.94 -9.40
C ILE A 820 -56.49 -26.16 -8.46
N PRO A 821 -57.47 -26.29 -7.54
CA PRO A 821 -57.54 -27.45 -6.66
C PRO A 821 -57.79 -28.73 -7.45
N LYS A 822 -57.36 -29.87 -6.91
CA LYS A 822 -57.75 -31.17 -7.44
C LYS A 822 -59.26 -31.34 -7.33
N GLU A 823 -59.85 -31.98 -8.35
CA GLU A 823 -61.28 -32.27 -8.36
C GLU A 823 -61.71 -32.96 -7.05
N GLY A 824 -62.69 -32.36 -6.37
CA GLY A 824 -63.23 -32.87 -5.11
C GLY A 824 -62.40 -32.58 -3.84
N PHE A 825 -61.28 -31.87 -3.94
CA PHE A 825 -60.41 -31.61 -2.79
C PHE A 825 -60.98 -30.52 -1.86
N ILE A 826 -60.91 -30.77 -0.55
CA ILE A 826 -61.29 -29.84 0.53
C ILE A 826 -60.22 -29.95 1.60
N GLY A 827 -59.72 -28.83 2.10
CA GLY A 827 -58.64 -28.76 3.09
C GLY A 827 -57.54 -27.79 2.69
N PHE A 828 -56.42 -27.86 3.40
CA PHE A 828 -55.24 -27.05 3.11
C PHE A 828 -54.36 -27.69 2.04
N ASP A 829 -53.89 -26.89 1.09
CA ASP A 829 -52.91 -27.27 0.07
C ASP A 829 -51.74 -26.27 0.05
N TYR A 830 -50.60 -26.71 -0.47
CA TYR A 830 -49.36 -25.93 -0.39
C TYR A 830 -48.53 -26.02 -1.68
N PHE A 831 -47.86 -24.94 -2.04
CA PHE A 831 -46.81 -24.95 -3.07
C PHE A 831 -45.75 -23.89 -2.76
N ASN A 832 -44.56 -24.01 -3.34
CA ASN A 832 -43.48 -23.03 -3.17
C ASN A 832 -43.21 -22.28 -4.48
N TYR A 833 -42.73 -21.04 -4.38
CA TYR A 833 -42.23 -20.29 -5.53
C TYR A 833 -40.81 -19.75 -5.24
N THR A 834 -40.00 -19.66 -6.28
CA THR A 834 -38.67 -19.08 -6.27
C THR A 834 -38.73 -17.66 -6.83
N LEU A 835 -38.40 -16.69 -5.98
CA LEU A 835 -38.27 -15.29 -6.33
C LEU A 835 -36.81 -14.98 -6.66
N THR A 836 -36.55 -14.36 -7.82
CA THR A 836 -35.20 -14.00 -8.27
C THR A 836 -35.10 -12.48 -8.45
N ASN A 837 -33.98 -11.90 -8.01
CA ASN A 837 -33.64 -10.51 -8.32
C ASN A 837 -32.93 -10.45 -9.67
N VAL A 838 -33.54 -9.79 -10.65
CA VAL A 838 -33.07 -9.73 -12.04
C VAL A 838 -31.67 -9.12 -12.16
N LYS A 839 -31.31 -8.20 -11.27
CA LYS A 839 -30.02 -7.49 -11.31
C LYS A 839 -28.87 -8.30 -10.72
N THR A 840 -29.13 -9.06 -9.65
CA THR A 840 -28.08 -9.82 -8.95
C THR A 840 -28.06 -11.31 -9.31
N GLY A 841 -29.14 -11.83 -9.88
CA GLY A 841 -29.31 -13.25 -10.16
C GLY A 841 -29.48 -14.12 -8.90
N LYS A 842 -29.61 -13.51 -7.72
CA LYS A 842 -29.84 -14.23 -6.46
C LYS A 842 -31.32 -14.50 -6.25
N SER A 843 -31.63 -15.58 -5.54
CA SER A 843 -33.00 -16.05 -5.35
C SER A 843 -33.32 -16.43 -3.90
N ASP A 844 -34.61 -16.48 -3.58
CA ASP A 844 -35.18 -16.94 -2.31
C ASP A 844 -36.50 -17.68 -2.58
N ILE A 845 -36.91 -18.59 -1.69
CA ILE A 845 -38.04 -19.50 -1.91
C ILE A 845 -39.09 -19.26 -0.83
N ALA A 846 -40.34 -18.98 -1.17
CA ALA A 846 -41.43 -18.83 -0.19
C ALA A 846 -42.61 -19.78 -0.46
N LYS A 847 -43.38 -20.02 0.60
CA LYS A 847 -44.51 -20.96 0.64
C LYS A 847 -45.84 -20.24 0.47
N VAL A 848 -46.73 -20.82 -0.33
CA VAL A 848 -48.13 -20.40 -0.47
C VAL A 848 -49.04 -21.43 0.17
N THR A 849 -49.91 -20.99 1.08
CA THR A 849 -50.88 -21.81 1.80
C THR A 849 -52.30 -21.49 1.33
N ILE A 850 -53.03 -22.49 0.83
CA ILE A 850 -54.38 -22.32 0.30
C ILE A 850 -55.38 -23.15 1.09
N LEU A 851 -56.48 -22.54 1.52
CA LEU A 851 -57.63 -23.26 2.08
C LEU A 851 -58.71 -23.46 1.01
N VAL A 852 -59.04 -24.71 0.70
CA VAL A 852 -60.14 -25.08 -0.20
C VAL A 852 -61.36 -25.48 0.63
N LYS A 853 -62.47 -24.73 0.48
CA LYS A 853 -63.72 -24.95 1.23
C LYS A 853 -64.87 -25.44 0.34
N LYS A 854 -65.89 -26.04 0.94
CA LYS A 854 -67.16 -26.26 0.27
C LYS A 854 -68.13 -25.09 0.54
N PRO A 855 -68.79 -24.54 -0.49
CA PRO A 855 -69.80 -23.48 -0.32
C PRO A 855 -70.99 -23.98 0.51
N GLY A 856 -71.54 -23.12 1.37
CA GLY A 856 -72.75 -23.44 2.15
C GLY A 856 -72.60 -24.50 3.24
N GLU A 857 -71.39 -25.03 3.44
CA GLU A 857 -71.08 -25.95 4.53
C GLU A 857 -70.84 -25.13 5.81
N GLU A 858 -71.93 -24.82 6.53
CA GLU A 858 -71.85 -24.60 7.98
C GLU A 858 -71.22 -25.85 8.60
N ASP A 859 -70.34 -25.69 9.58
CA ASP A 859 -69.82 -26.78 10.39
C ASP A 859 -70.99 -27.40 11.18
N LYS A 860 -71.76 -28.27 10.53
CA LYS A 860 -72.93 -28.93 11.09
C LYS A 860 -72.45 -30.04 12.00
N GLY A 861 -72.16 -29.67 13.24
CA GLY A 861 -72.18 -30.64 14.32
C GLY A 861 -73.53 -31.40 14.33
N CYS A 862 -73.47 -32.68 14.73
CA CYS A 862 -74.56 -33.60 15.04
C CYS A 862 -75.98 -32.99 15.22
N TYR A 863 -76.08 -32.01 16.12
CA TYR A 863 -77.23 -31.15 16.32
C TYR A 863 -76.74 -29.70 16.24
N ASN A 864 -77.64 -28.75 16.03
CA ASN A 864 -77.35 -27.33 16.20
C ASN A 864 -78.48 -26.67 16.99
N VAL A 865 -78.28 -25.41 17.40
CA VAL A 865 -79.26 -24.67 18.21
C VAL A 865 -80.62 -24.57 17.50
N GLN A 866 -80.63 -24.41 16.18
CA GLN A 866 -81.86 -24.28 15.39
C GLN A 866 -82.66 -25.60 15.36
N ILE A 867 -81.98 -26.75 15.24
CA ILE A 867 -82.60 -28.08 15.31
C ILE A 867 -83.24 -28.28 16.70
N LEU A 868 -82.54 -27.93 17.77
CA LEU A 868 -83.06 -28.07 19.14
C LEU A 868 -84.19 -27.08 19.45
N GLN A 869 -84.14 -25.87 18.89
CA GLN A 869 -85.23 -24.91 18.95
C GLN A 869 -86.47 -25.41 18.20
N CYS A 870 -86.28 -26.04 17.04
CA CYS A 870 -87.35 -26.68 16.28
C CYS A 870 -87.95 -27.87 17.04
N TRP A 871 -87.13 -28.65 17.75
CA TRP A 871 -87.60 -29.77 18.56
C TRP A 871 -88.45 -29.32 19.76
N GLY A 872 -88.16 -28.14 20.31
CA GLY A 872 -89.02 -27.42 21.25
C GLY A 872 -88.44 -27.31 22.66
N GLU A 873 -88.87 -26.27 23.39
CA GLU A 873 -88.31 -25.93 24.71
C GLU A 873 -88.55 -27.01 25.78
N VAL A 874 -89.76 -27.58 25.79
CA VAL A 874 -90.19 -28.59 26.77
C VAL A 874 -89.32 -29.87 26.70
N PRO A 875 -89.18 -30.55 25.54
CA PRO A 875 -88.33 -31.73 25.47
C PRO A 875 -86.85 -31.41 25.75
N VAL A 876 -86.35 -30.22 25.37
CA VAL A 876 -84.97 -29.80 25.66
C VAL A 876 -84.72 -29.70 27.16
N ARG A 877 -85.61 -29.05 27.93
CA ARG A 877 -85.49 -28.94 29.39
C ARG A 877 -85.60 -30.30 30.08
N GLU A 878 -86.49 -31.18 29.59
CA GLU A 878 -86.63 -32.53 30.13
C GLU A 878 -85.39 -33.40 29.88
N THR A 879 -84.73 -33.26 28.72
CA THR A 879 -83.47 -33.96 28.46
C THR A 879 -82.36 -33.47 29.37
N LEU A 880 -82.18 -32.14 29.49
CA LEU A 880 -81.20 -31.56 30.41
C LEU A 880 -81.40 -32.04 31.85
N ALA A 881 -82.65 -32.06 32.32
CA ALA A 881 -82.99 -32.55 33.66
C ALA A 881 -82.68 -34.04 33.83
N LYS A 882 -82.98 -34.89 32.83
CA LYS A 882 -82.66 -36.33 32.88
C LYS A 882 -81.15 -36.61 32.85
N ARG A 883 -80.39 -35.79 32.14
CA ARG A 883 -78.93 -35.89 32.04
C ARG A 883 -78.19 -35.24 33.22
N GLY A 884 -78.91 -34.64 34.16
CA GLY A 884 -78.32 -34.03 35.35
C GLY A 884 -77.57 -32.72 35.07
N VAL A 885 -77.86 -32.03 33.97
CA VAL A 885 -77.25 -30.75 33.61
C VAL A 885 -77.98 -29.62 34.34
N GLU A 886 -77.29 -28.93 35.25
CA GLU A 886 -77.86 -27.79 35.98
C GLU A 886 -78.12 -26.60 35.05
N ILE A 887 -79.31 -25.98 35.16
CA ILE A 887 -79.68 -24.80 34.38
C ILE A 887 -79.57 -23.57 35.29
N GLY A 888 -78.55 -22.75 35.08
CA GLY A 888 -78.31 -21.51 35.81
C GLY A 888 -79.21 -20.34 35.36
N PRO A 889 -79.29 -19.25 36.15
CA PRO A 889 -80.07 -18.07 35.79
C PRO A 889 -79.47 -17.37 34.55
N GLY A 890 -80.20 -17.39 33.43
CA GLY A 890 -79.78 -16.74 32.18
C GLY A 890 -79.18 -17.68 31.14
N ASP A 891 -79.06 -18.97 31.45
CA ASP A 891 -78.49 -19.95 30.52
C ASP A 891 -79.40 -20.21 29.33
N ASN A 892 -78.79 -20.30 28.15
CA ASN A 892 -79.48 -20.73 26.94
C ASN A 892 -79.57 -22.26 26.93
N ILE A 893 -80.74 -22.78 27.30
CA ILE A 893 -81.00 -24.23 27.38
C ILE A 893 -80.69 -24.99 26.09
N PHE A 894 -80.82 -24.36 24.92
CA PHE A 894 -80.54 -25.03 23.64
C PHE A 894 -79.04 -25.19 23.43
N ARG A 895 -78.22 -24.23 23.87
CA ARG A 895 -76.76 -24.36 23.87
C ARG A 895 -76.27 -25.36 24.91
N LEU A 896 -76.87 -25.37 26.10
CA LEU A 896 -76.55 -26.37 27.12
C LEU A 896 -76.78 -27.78 26.60
N LEU A 897 -77.94 -28.04 26.00
CA LEU A 897 -78.24 -29.37 25.48
C LEU A 897 -77.41 -29.70 24.23
N LEU A 898 -77.11 -28.70 23.39
CA LEU A 898 -76.24 -28.91 22.24
C LEU A 898 -74.85 -29.39 22.66
N ASN A 899 -74.21 -28.69 23.59
CA ASN A 899 -72.87 -29.03 24.07
C ASN A 899 -72.87 -30.43 24.70
N ASP A 900 -73.90 -30.74 25.48
CA ASP A 900 -74.05 -32.04 26.12
C ASP A 900 -74.30 -33.17 25.10
N LEU A 901 -75.14 -32.96 24.08
CA LEU A 901 -75.34 -33.92 22.98
C LEU A 901 -74.07 -34.12 22.14
N GLN A 902 -73.29 -33.07 21.92
CA GLN A 902 -71.99 -33.17 21.25
C GLN A 902 -70.99 -33.98 22.09
N ALA A 903 -70.99 -33.80 23.41
CA ALA A 903 -70.11 -34.54 24.32
C ALA A 903 -70.47 -36.05 24.40
N THR A 904 -71.76 -36.41 24.36
CA THR A 904 -72.22 -37.80 24.48
C THR A 904 -72.35 -38.54 23.16
N GLY A 905 -72.13 -37.89 22.01
CA GLY A 905 -72.37 -38.48 20.68
C GLY A 905 -73.85 -38.65 20.33
N GLY A 906 -74.71 -37.77 20.85
CA GLY A 906 -76.17 -37.74 20.66
C GLY A 906 -76.98 -38.33 21.81
N PHE A 907 -78.28 -38.62 21.56
CA PHE A 907 -79.18 -39.28 22.50
C PHE A 907 -78.77 -40.74 22.73
N THR A 908 -78.83 -41.21 23.98
CA THR A 908 -78.49 -42.59 24.34
C THR A 908 -79.58 -43.57 23.89
N ASP A 909 -79.25 -44.86 23.83
CA ASP A 909 -80.23 -45.90 23.46
C ASP A 909 -81.41 -45.96 24.44
N GLU A 910 -81.18 -45.64 25.71
CA GLU A 910 -82.21 -45.55 26.74
C GLU A 910 -83.09 -44.31 26.53
N GLU A 911 -82.51 -43.17 26.18
CA GLU A 911 -83.26 -41.95 25.89
C GLU A 911 -84.12 -42.07 24.64
N ILE A 912 -83.58 -42.75 23.63
CA ILE A 912 -84.31 -43.11 22.42
C ILE A 912 -85.43 -44.06 22.82
N SER A 913 -85.15 -45.19 23.49
CA SER A 913 -86.12 -46.31 23.65
C SER A 913 -87.12 -46.17 24.80
N GLY A 914 -86.82 -45.41 25.86
CA GLY A 914 -87.62 -45.33 27.08
C GLY A 914 -87.44 -44.02 27.87
N GLY A 915 -87.09 -42.92 27.18
CA GLY A 915 -86.77 -41.64 27.78
C GLY A 915 -87.55 -40.46 27.21
N VAL A 916 -86.88 -39.33 26.97
CA VAL A 916 -87.51 -38.10 26.44
C VAL A 916 -88.08 -38.29 25.03
N LEU A 917 -87.56 -39.29 24.31
CA LEU A 917 -87.99 -39.71 22.97
C LEU A 917 -88.89 -40.97 23.00
N GLU A 918 -89.47 -41.33 24.15
CA GLU A 918 -90.47 -42.41 24.22
C GLU A 918 -91.76 -42.08 23.45
N ASP A 919 -92.11 -40.80 23.39
CA ASP A 919 -93.26 -40.31 22.63
C ASP A 919 -92.99 -40.33 21.12
N GLY A 920 -93.87 -40.99 20.37
CA GLY A 920 -93.78 -41.08 18.90
C GLY A 920 -93.86 -39.72 18.21
N ASP A 921 -94.58 -38.76 18.78
CA ASP A 921 -94.70 -37.41 18.21
C ASP A 921 -93.41 -36.62 18.41
N ARG A 922 -92.72 -36.79 19.54
CA ARG A 922 -91.41 -36.15 19.80
C ARG A 922 -90.31 -36.67 18.91
N ARG A 923 -90.30 -37.98 18.60
CA ARG A 923 -89.37 -38.57 17.61
C ARG A 923 -89.64 -38.02 16.22
N ARG A 924 -90.91 -37.95 15.84
CA ARG A 924 -91.33 -37.41 14.54
C ARG A 924 -90.92 -35.95 14.40
N GLN A 925 -91.12 -35.14 15.43
CA GLN A 925 -90.71 -33.74 15.46
C GLN A 925 -89.19 -33.60 15.35
N LEU A 926 -88.42 -34.35 16.15
CA LEU A 926 -86.95 -34.32 16.08
C LEU A 926 -86.44 -34.68 14.69
N LEU A 927 -86.92 -35.79 14.12
CA LEU A 927 -86.55 -36.23 12.77
C LEU A 927 -86.91 -35.20 11.70
N THR A 928 -88.08 -34.57 11.82
CA THR A 928 -88.51 -33.48 10.92
C THR A 928 -87.56 -32.29 11.03
N CYS A 929 -87.17 -31.90 12.25
CA CYS A 929 -86.26 -30.79 12.50
C CYS A 929 -84.83 -31.05 11.99
N ILE A 930 -84.41 -32.31 11.98
CA ILE A 930 -83.14 -32.76 11.39
C ILE A 930 -83.23 -32.86 9.86
N GLY A 931 -84.42 -32.79 9.28
CA GLY A 931 -84.64 -32.86 7.83
C GLY A 931 -84.82 -34.28 7.27
N LEU A 932 -85.10 -35.27 8.13
CA LEU A 932 -85.42 -36.63 7.70
C LEU A 932 -86.93 -36.82 7.46
N PRO A 933 -87.34 -37.37 6.30
CA PRO A 933 -88.76 -37.50 5.97
C PRO A 933 -89.42 -38.60 6.81
N VAL A 934 -90.50 -38.24 7.53
CA VAL A 934 -91.32 -39.17 8.32
C VAL A 934 -92.77 -39.06 7.84
N ASN A 935 -93.44 -40.17 7.56
CA ASN A 935 -94.86 -40.18 7.14
C ASN A 935 -95.72 -40.96 8.15
N ASP A 936 -97.05 -40.92 7.98
CA ASP A 936 -98.00 -41.56 8.91
C ASP A 936 -97.85 -43.08 8.99
N ASN A 937 -97.13 -43.70 8.04
CA ASN A 937 -96.84 -45.14 8.04
C ASN A 937 -95.48 -45.49 8.66
N THR A 938 -94.64 -44.51 9.04
CA THR A 938 -93.37 -44.78 9.73
C THR A 938 -93.63 -45.26 11.15
N SER A 939 -93.36 -46.53 11.41
CA SER A 939 -93.58 -47.14 12.73
C SER A 939 -92.68 -46.52 13.79
N TYR A 940 -93.12 -46.59 15.06
CA TYR A 940 -92.33 -46.13 16.20
C TYR A 940 -90.91 -46.71 16.22
N LYS A 941 -90.76 -48.01 15.92
CA LYS A 941 -89.46 -48.68 15.87
C LYS A 941 -88.56 -48.11 14.75
N GLN A 942 -89.12 -47.87 13.57
CA GLN A 942 -88.40 -47.27 12.43
C GLN A 942 -87.90 -45.86 12.76
N MET A 943 -88.71 -45.02 13.41
CA MET A 943 -88.28 -43.67 13.83
C MET A 943 -87.08 -43.73 14.79
N GLY A 944 -87.07 -44.68 15.73
CA GLY A 944 -85.93 -44.86 16.64
C GLY A 944 -84.66 -45.35 15.93
N GLU A 945 -84.79 -46.22 14.93
CA GLU A 945 -83.66 -46.66 14.09
C GLU A 945 -83.12 -45.50 13.23
N MET A 946 -83.99 -44.63 12.71
CA MET A 946 -83.58 -43.44 11.95
C MET A 946 -82.77 -42.46 12.81
N ILE A 947 -83.18 -42.21 14.06
CA ILE A 947 -82.42 -41.34 14.99
C ILE A 947 -81.04 -41.94 15.29
N ARG A 948 -80.96 -43.25 15.54
CA ARG A 948 -79.68 -43.94 15.75
C ARG A 948 -78.77 -43.85 14.55
N GLN A 949 -79.32 -44.09 13.35
CA GLN A 949 -78.54 -44.06 12.12
C GLN A 949 -78.03 -42.64 11.84
N TYR A 950 -78.88 -41.63 12.00
CA TYR A 950 -78.47 -40.23 11.91
C TYR A 950 -77.34 -39.90 12.88
N GLN A 951 -77.44 -40.32 14.14
CA GLN A 951 -76.39 -40.08 15.13
C GLN A 951 -75.10 -40.83 14.83
N LYS A 952 -75.20 -42.06 14.33
CA LYS A 952 -74.02 -42.84 13.93
C LYS A 952 -73.27 -42.15 12.78
N ASP A 953 -74.00 -41.58 11.83
CA ASP A 953 -73.44 -40.97 10.63
C ASP A 953 -72.94 -39.54 10.87
N ASN A 954 -73.49 -38.81 11.84
CA ASN A 954 -73.24 -37.36 12.02
C ASN A 954 -72.72 -36.96 13.43
N CYS A 955 -72.70 -37.87 14.41
CA CYS A 955 -72.40 -37.53 15.82
C CYS A 955 -71.23 -38.32 16.42
N GLY A 956 -70.57 -39.20 15.64
CA GLY A 956 -69.54 -40.11 16.14
C GLY A 956 -70.14 -41.20 17.04
N GLY A 957 -70.51 -42.33 16.42
CA GLY A 957 -71.33 -43.41 17.00
C GLY A 957 -71.14 -43.71 18.50
N GLY A 958 -72.28 -43.88 19.18
CA GLY A 958 -72.41 -44.02 20.64
C GLY A 958 -71.33 -44.88 21.29
N LYS A 959 -70.54 -44.24 22.17
CA LYS A 959 -69.67 -44.97 23.10
C LYS A 959 -70.55 -45.61 24.18
N PRO A 960 -70.45 -46.93 24.44
CA PRO A 960 -71.02 -47.51 25.64
C PRO A 960 -70.29 -46.98 26.89
N GLU A 961 -71.04 -46.76 27.97
CA GLU A 961 -70.48 -46.41 29.29
C GLU A 961 -69.33 -47.35 29.67
N PRO A 962 -68.18 -46.84 30.17
CA PRO A 962 -67.17 -47.68 30.76
C PRO A 962 -67.70 -48.24 32.09
N ALA A 963 -67.92 -49.56 32.12
CA ALA A 963 -68.22 -50.31 33.33
C ALA A 963 -67.12 -50.10 34.38
N CYS A 964 -67.53 -49.69 35.58
CA CYS A 964 -66.66 -49.65 36.76
C CYS A 964 -66.07 -51.04 37.03
N TYR A 965 -64.73 -51.15 36.96
CA TYR A 965 -64.00 -52.15 37.73
C TYR A 965 -63.27 -51.46 38.88
N SER A 966 -63.51 -51.99 40.06
CA SER A 966 -63.07 -51.48 41.33
C SER A 966 -61.78 -52.17 41.81
N ILE A 967 -60.90 -51.33 42.38
CA ILE A 967 -59.89 -51.57 43.44
C ILE A 967 -58.53 -52.28 43.05
N PRO A 968 -57.45 -52.14 43.85
CA PRO A 968 -56.44 -51.04 43.86
C PRO A 968 -54.97 -51.54 43.88
N ILE A 969 -54.03 -50.59 44.07
CA ILE A 969 -52.65 -50.73 44.64
C ILE A 969 -51.53 -50.54 43.61
N LEU A 970 -50.90 -49.36 43.65
CA LEU A 970 -49.50 -49.18 44.10
C LEU A 970 -49.13 -47.68 44.16
N LYS A 971 -49.17 -47.12 45.37
CA LYS A 971 -48.22 -46.10 45.81
C LYS A 971 -47.15 -46.86 46.59
N CYS A 972 -45.88 -46.75 46.18
CA CYS A 972 -44.73 -46.57 47.06
C CYS A 972 -43.40 -46.72 46.28
N TRP A 973 -42.65 -45.61 46.23
CA TRP A 973 -41.18 -45.48 46.41
C TRP A 973 -40.28 -46.20 45.38
N GLY A 974 -39.23 -45.61 44.79
CA GLY A 974 -38.57 -44.32 44.94
C GLY A 974 -37.32 -44.27 44.05
N ILE A 975 -36.79 -43.06 43.85
CA ILE A 975 -35.37 -42.67 43.79
C ILE A 975 -34.38 -43.64 43.08
N ASN A 976 -33.90 -43.28 41.88
CA ASN A 976 -32.49 -42.92 41.54
C ASN A 976 -32.08 -43.19 40.07
N ASN A 977 -31.44 -42.17 39.49
CA ASN A 977 -30.22 -42.20 38.64
C ASN A 977 -30.24 -42.58 37.13
N VAL A 978 -29.63 -41.66 36.35
CA VAL A 978 -28.69 -41.85 35.20
C VAL A 978 -29.40 -42.23 33.87
N ILE A 979 -29.40 -41.46 32.77
CA ILE A 979 -28.53 -40.42 32.14
C ILE A 979 -29.38 -39.27 31.63
#